data_AF-A0A537PA38-F1
#
_entry.id   AF-A0A537PA38-F1
#
_cell.length_a   1.000
_cell.length_b   1.000
_cell.length_c   1.000
_cell.angle_alpha   90.00
_cell.angle_beta   90.00
_cell.angle_gamma   90.00
#
_symmetry.space_group_name_H-M   'P 1'
#
loop_
_entity.id
_entity.type
_entity.pdbx_description
1 polymer ?
#
loop_
_entity_poly.entity_id
_entity_poly.type
_entity_poly.pdbx_seq_one_letter_code
_entity_poly.pdbx_strand_id
1 'polypeptide(L)'
;MTIRRTWLALGRHAVCLAIAGAFLVSATVLDRPAQAQAQSSEPPSLESIKSSLDEIEAGVDSEDVTPETLARFRQTLNTATETLRAQVDELEPRVRELEERVKQLGPAPAKEAPPESADIASQREELTKQFGELDGELKQAKVLSLRADQLSERVSQKRHSLYARELFARTPSVLDPFFWMDTLRAFPIELRAERAVFNTWIGERGDRLQWSAAVLITLGIIAVAIALSRWWFPRLLAHPMETRSAKAWAALWVFVWFTGRTPLATAAALLTFEALGLLTARVEQIAEGLLAGVAAASFGYGVARGLFAPWEPQRRLVQEDDATALCYHNHLVWSARALAVLIVSQVAHKTLFAPLIVTVATNALFAAVTAAFLAHLVVRLRQIRTQRGDALVVAAWVHPLGLLLAVLIAFALVVGYAGLAAFVALRVIVAAAAFGALYLLLVITHTLFSTISEQSPKGQTLAASLGISAGTLAFGGALLSAGIRVMLILAAFLLIIGPWEVSTADLFDTVRNIPFGFKIGELHLSFETVVTAAFLLLLLLVVTRIVQRWLETELLPRTRLEPSLQLSIVTIFGYIGAITAIGIALTGLGFDLQKIALIAGALSVGIGFGLQSVVSNFVSGLILLTERPIRVGDTIVVKGEEGWVRRVRVRATEIETFDRASVIIPNSEFITGVVKNWTRTNTLGRIVIKIGVAYDSDPVQVRAILLEIAGAHPQVVQSPPAGAFLLGFGNIGLEFELRCVVADVEKGLAVRSDLHYAIMKRFREAGIEFARAG
;
A
#
# COMPACT_ATOMS: atom_id res chain seq x y z
N MET A 1 41.96 6.81 15.29
CA MET A 1 40.99 5.69 15.28
C MET A 1 39.63 6.04 14.64
N THR A 2 39.20 7.30 14.65
CA THR A 2 37.92 7.81 14.08
C THR A 2 37.85 7.73 12.55
N ILE A 3 38.93 8.05 11.83
CA ILE A 3 38.98 8.00 10.36
C ILE A 3 38.82 6.56 9.82
N ARG A 4 39.34 5.55 10.52
CA ARG A 4 39.24 4.14 10.10
C ARG A 4 37.81 3.59 10.21
N ARG A 5 37.02 4.10 11.18
CA ARG A 5 35.60 3.75 11.36
C ARG A 5 34.71 4.41 10.30
N THR A 6 35.00 5.65 9.90
CA THR A 6 34.23 6.35 8.85
C THR A 6 34.43 5.73 7.47
N TRP A 7 35.65 5.31 7.11
CA TRP A 7 35.91 4.61 5.84
C TRP A 7 35.25 3.22 5.75
N LEU A 8 35.19 2.47 6.84
CA LEU A 8 34.47 1.18 6.90
C LEU A 8 32.94 1.36 6.87
N ALA A 9 32.43 2.44 7.49
CA ALA A 9 31.02 2.81 7.41
C ALA A 9 30.64 3.28 6.00
N LEU A 10 31.46 4.14 5.37
CA LEU A 10 31.31 4.52 3.97
C LEU A 10 31.41 3.31 3.04
N GLY A 11 32.34 2.37 3.30
CA GLY A 11 32.42 1.12 2.54
C GLY A 11 31.15 0.27 2.68
N ARG A 12 30.56 0.17 3.87
CA ARG A 12 29.28 -0.53 4.07
C ARG A 12 28.11 0.17 3.38
N HIS A 13 28.05 1.50 3.43
CA HIS A 13 27.00 2.27 2.77
C HIS A 13 27.18 2.30 1.24
N ALA A 14 28.40 2.39 0.75
CA ALA A 14 28.74 2.31 -0.67
C ALA A 14 28.51 0.90 -1.22
N VAL A 15 28.74 -0.16 -0.43
CA VAL A 15 28.39 -1.53 -0.82
C VAL A 15 26.89 -1.77 -0.72
N CYS A 16 26.16 -1.20 0.25
CA CYS A 16 24.68 -1.21 0.23
C CYS A 16 24.10 -0.44 -0.97
N LEU A 17 24.68 0.71 -1.33
CA LEU A 17 24.33 1.48 -2.53
C LEU A 17 24.76 0.77 -3.81
N ALA A 18 25.88 0.05 -3.80
CA ALA A 18 26.32 -0.77 -4.92
C ALA A 18 25.56 -2.10 -5.00
N ILE A 19 24.94 -2.58 -3.92
CA ILE A 19 24.04 -3.75 -3.93
C ILE A 19 22.64 -3.34 -4.34
N ALA A 20 22.12 -2.21 -3.85
CA ALA A 20 20.89 -1.61 -4.38
C ALA A 20 21.09 -1.26 -5.86
N GLY A 21 22.25 -0.69 -6.19
CA GLY A 21 22.71 -0.42 -7.55
C GLY A 21 22.94 -1.67 -8.37
N ALA A 22 23.46 -2.77 -7.81
CA ALA A 22 23.64 -4.04 -8.52
C ALA A 22 22.33 -4.83 -8.64
N PHE A 23 21.36 -4.64 -7.75
CA PHE A 23 20.00 -5.15 -7.90
C PHE A 23 19.24 -4.34 -8.95
N LEU A 24 19.40 -3.01 -8.97
CA LEU A 24 18.88 -2.13 -10.02
C LEU A 24 19.57 -2.40 -11.37
N VAL A 25 20.88 -2.64 -11.38
CA VAL A 25 21.64 -2.97 -12.60
C VAL A 25 21.41 -4.40 -13.03
N SER A 26 21.20 -5.36 -12.12
CA SER A 26 20.78 -6.72 -12.49
C SER A 26 19.34 -6.71 -13.00
N ALA A 27 18.46 -5.86 -12.45
CA ALA A 27 17.13 -5.65 -13.00
C ALA A 27 17.22 -5.05 -14.41
N THR A 28 18.02 -4.01 -14.64
CA THR A 28 18.17 -3.42 -16.00
C THR A 28 18.95 -4.29 -16.98
N VAL A 29 19.84 -5.18 -16.51
CA VAL A 29 20.56 -6.15 -17.35
C VAL A 29 19.69 -7.38 -17.65
N LEU A 30 18.79 -7.78 -16.74
CA LEU A 30 17.77 -8.80 -17.00
C LEU A 30 16.63 -8.28 -17.89
N ASP A 31 16.41 -6.96 -17.92
CA ASP A 31 15.40 -6.30 -18.77
C ASP A 31 15.93 -5.95 -20.19
N ARG A 32 17.21 -6.22 -20.47
CA ARG A 32 17.81 -5.97 -21.79
C ARG A 32 17.20 -6.74 -22.97
N PRO A 33 16.62 -7.95 -22.85
CA PRO A 33 15.95 -8.55 -23.99
C PRO A 33 14.70 -7.75 -24.42
N ALA A 34 14.07 -7.00 -23.51
CA ALA A 34 12.89 -6.19 -23.85
C ALA A 34 13.24 -4.92 -24.64
N GLN A 35 14.39 -4.30 -24.39
CA GLN A 35 14.80 -3.07 -25.09
C GLN A 35 15.64 -3.31 -26.34
N ALA A 36 16.39 -4.42 -26.44
CA ALA A 36 17.19 -4.71 -27.64
C ALA A 36 16.34 -5.11 -28.86
N GLN A 37 15.08 -5.54 -28.64
CA GLN A 37 14.07 -5.77 -29.70
C GLN A 37 13.13 -4.57 -29.92
N ALA A 38 13.26 -3.49 -29.14
CA ALA A 38 12.52 -2.25 -29.34
C ALA A 38 13.15 -1.35 -30.44
N GLN A 39 13.69 -1.96 -31.50
CA GLN A 39 13.95 -1.26 -32.75
C GLN A 39 12.67 -1.29 -33.58
N SER A 40 12.00 -0.13 -33.64
CA SER A 40 11.05 0.28 -34.68
C SER A 40 9.95 -0.73 -35.03
N SER A 41 9.02 -0.96 -34.10
CA SER A 41 7.69 -1.46 -34.46
C SER A 41 6.65 -0.47 -33.94
N GLU A 42 5.83 0.07 -34.85
CA GLU A 42 4.54 0.68 -34.50
C GLU A 42 3.79 -0.27 -33.54
N PRO A 43 3.02 0.25 -32.56
CA PRO A 43 2.19 -0.61 -31.72
C PRO A 43 1.34 -1.53 -32.62
N PRO A 44 1.29 -2.85 -32.34
CA PRO A 44 0.65 -3.80 -33.23
C PRO A 44 -0.80 -3.40 -33.46
N SER A 45 -1.20 -3.25 -34.72
CA SER A 45 -2.56 -2.88 -35.09
C SER A 45 -3.56 -3.93 -34.58
N LEU A 46 -4.81 -3.52 -34.32
CA LEU A 46 -5.88 -4.44 -33.90
C LEU A 46 -6.03 -5.65 -34.85
N GLU A 47 -5.74 -5.45 -36.14
CA GLU A 47 -5.77 -6.50 -37.16
C GLU A 47 -4.61 -7.50 -37.03
N SER A 48 -3.40 -7.01 -36.73
CA SER A 48 -2.24 -7.89 -36.44
C SER A 48 -2.44 -8.71 -35.16
N ILE A 49 -3.06 -8.11 -34.13
CA ILE A 49 -3.41 -8.80 -32.89
C ILE A 49 -4.46 -9.87 -33.18
N LYS A 50 -5.51 -9.52 -33.92
CA LYS A 50 -6.54 -10.48 -34.34
C LYS A 50 -5.94 -11.67 -35.10
N SER A 51 -5.07 -11.42 -36.08
CA SER A 51 -4.39 -12.49 -36.83
C SER A 51 -3.54 -13.38 -35.92
N SER A 52 -2.87 -12.79 -34.93
CA SER A 52 -2.09 -13.55 -33.95
C SER A 52 -2.99 -14.43 -33.07
N LEU A 53 -4.16 -13.92 -32.65
CA LEU A 53 -5.13 -14.70 -31.89
C LEU A 53 -5.74 -15.84 -32.73
N ASP A 54 -5.98 -15.60 -34.02
CA ASP A 54 -6.48 -16.63 -34.96
C ASP A 54 -5.44 -17.77 -35.12
N GLU A 55 -4.15 -17.43 -35.25
CA GLU A 55 -3.06 -18.41 -35.34
C GLU A 55 -2.93 -19.22 -34.04
N ILE A 56 -3.04 -18.57 -32.89
CA ILE A 56 -2.97 -19.24 -31.57
C ILE A 56 -4.17 -20.18 -31.38
N GLU A 57 -5.37 -19.76 -31.75
CA GLU A 57 -6.56 -20.61 -31.65
C GLU A 57 -6.43 -21.86 -32.53
N ALA A 58 -5.99 -21.70 -33.78
CA ALA A 58 -5.74 -22.84 -34.67
C ALA A 58 -4.63 -23.75 -34.16
N GLY A 59 -3.59 -23.19 -33.52
CA GLY A 59 -2.46 -23.94 -33.01
C GLY A 59 -2.73 -24.70 -31.72
N VAL A 60 -3.54 -24.16 -30.80
CA VAL A 60 -3.77 -24.74 -29.46
C VAL A 60 -4.50 -26.09 -29.52
N ASP A 61 -5.38 -26.24 -30.51
CA ASP A 61 -6.20 -27.43 -30.69
C ASP A 61 -5.48 -28.53 -31.48
N SER A 62 -4.32 -28.23 -32.06
CA SER A 62 -3.48 -29.24 -32.71
C SER A 62 -3.11 -30.39 -31.76
N GLU A 63 -3.13 -31.62 -32.28
CA GLU A 63 -2.71 -32.81 -31.53
C GLU A 63 -1.19 -32.83 -31.28
N ASP A 64 -0.41 -32.20 -32.17
CA ASP A 64 1.06 -32.18 -32.14
C ASP A 64 1.64 -30.90 -31.52
N VAL A 65 0.83 -30.12 -30.79
CA VAL A 65 1.30 -28.85 -30.22
C VAL A 65 2.38 -29.08 -29.16
N THR A 66 3.54 -28.43 -29.32
CA THR A 66 4.68 -28.62 -28.40
C THR A 66 4.63 -27.66 -27.21
N PRO A 67 5.24 -28.01 -26.06
CA PRO A 67 5.35 -27.11 -24.90
C PRO A 67 5.99 -25.76 -25.25
N GLU A 68 6.98 -25.72 -26.15
CA GLU A 68 7.63 -24.49 -26.60
C GLU A 68 6.68 -23.60 -27.41
N THR A 69 5.84 -24.22 -28.23
CA THR A 69 4.82 -23.51 -29.02
C THR A 69 3.78 -22.89 -28.10
N LEU A 70 3.33 -23.63 -27.09
CA LEU A 70 2.42 -23.12 -26.05
C LEU A 70 3.06 -22.00 -25.21
N ALA A 71 4.35 -22.09 -24.90
CA ALA A 71 5.08 -21.03 -24.21
C ALA A 71 5.14 -19.74 -25.05
N ARG A 72 5.40 -19.87 -26.36
CA ARG A 72 5.36 -18.74 -27.31
C ARG A 72 3.95 -18.15 -27.40
N PHE A 73 2.92 -18.98 -27.53
CA PHE A 73 1.52 -18.52 -27.52
C PHE A 73 1.20 -17.73 -26.26
N ARG A 74 1.62 -18.21 -25.09
CA ARG A 74 1.43 -17.47 -23.83
C ARG A 74 2.14 -16.12 -23.84
N GLN A 75 3.37 -16.04 -24.36
CA GLN A 75 4.09 -14.77 -24.47
C GLN A 75 3.35 -13.80 -25.40
N THR A 76 2.94 -14.26 -26.59
CA THR A 76 2.16 -13.46 -27.54
C THR A 76 0.83 -13.01 -26.94
N LEU A 77 0.12 -13.88 -26.22
CA LEU A 77 -1.13 -13.54 -25.53
C LEU A 77 -0.93 -12.52 -24.43
N ASN A 78 0.15 -12.60 -23.65
CA ASN A 78 0.46 -11.62 -22.61
C ASN A 78 0.67 -10.24 -23.24
N THR A 79 1.52 -10.16 -24.28
CA THR A 79 1.79 -8.91 -25.01
C THR A 79 0.52 -8.35 -25.67
N ALA A 80 -0.28 -9.20 -26.32
CA ALA A 80 -1.55 -8.81 -26.90
C ALA A 80 -2.53 -8.27 -25.83
N THR A 81 -2.62 -8.94 -24.68
CA THR A 81 -3.48 -8.53 -23.56
C THR A 81 -3.05 -7.19 -22.99
N GLU A 82 -1.75 -6.97 -22.79
CA GLU A 82 -1.21 -5.69 -22.31
C GLU A 82 -1.48 -4.56 -23.31
N THR A 83 -1.26 -4.82 -24.60
CA THR A 83 -1.51 -3.82 -25.67
C THR A 83 -3.00 -3.47 -25.79
N LEU A 84 -3.87 -4.48 -25.79
CA LEU A 84 -5.33 -4.28 -25.87
C LEU A 84 -5.87 -3.54 -24.66
N ARG A 85 -5.37 -3.84 -23.45
CA ARG A 85 -5.76 -3.11 -22.24
C ARG A 85 -5.32 -1.65 -22.29
N ALA A 86 -4.08 -1.39 -22.72
CA ALA A 86 -3.59 -0.01 -22.88
C ALA A 86 -4.45 0.77 -23.89
N GLN A 87 -4.86 0.15 -25.01
CA GLN A 87 -5.77 0.78 -25.98
C GLN A 87 -7.17 1.00 -25.41
N VAL A 88 -7.72 0.05 -24.66
CA VAL A 88 -9.02 0.22 -23.99
C VAL A 88 -8.96 1.37 -22.99
N ASP A 89 -7.90 1.44 -22.17
CA ASP A 89 -7.69 2.48 -21.17
C ASP A 89 -7.53 3.88 -21.82
N GLU A 90 -6.97 3.96 -23.04
CA GLU A 90 -6.87 5.21 -23.82
C GLU A 90 -8.18 5.61 -24.51
N LEU A 91 -8.86 4.67 -25.16
CA LEU A 91 -10.05 4.93 -25.98
C LEU A 91 -11.30 5.17 -25.14
N GLU A 92 -11.45 4.45 -24.03
CA GLU A 92 -12.64 4.52 -23.18
C GLU A 92 -12.99 5.94 -22.67
N PRO A 93 -12.06 6.75 -22.15
CA PRO A 93 -12.38 8.12 -21.76
C PRO A 93 -12.74 9.01 -22.96
N ARG A 94 -12.10 8.83 -24.13
CA ARG A 94 -12.39 9.62 -25.35
C ARG A 94 -13.79 9.32 -25.92
N VAL A 95 -14.17 8.04 -25.96
CA VAL A 95 -15.50 7.62 -26.41
C VAL A 95 -16.57 8.18 -25.47
N ARG A 96 -16.36 8.14 -24.15
CA ARG A 96 -17.29 8.74 -23.18
C ARG A 96 -17.45 10.25 -23.39
N GLU A 97 -16.36 10.98 -23.61
CA GLU A 97 -16.42 12.42 -23.87
C GLU A 97 -17.22 12.74 -25.15
N LEU A 98 -16.98 12.01 -26.24
CA LEU A 98 -17.71 12.19 -27.49
C LEU A 98 -19.18 11.80 -27.35
N GLU A 99 -19.49 10.73 -26.63
CA GLU A 99 -20.87 10.33 -26.32
C GLU A 99 -21.62 11.44 -25.58
N GLU A 100 -20.98 12.06 -24.58
CA GLU A 100 -21.54 13.20 -23.85
C GLU A 100 -21.76 14.41 -24.76
N ARG A 101 -20.82 14.75 -25.64
CA ARG A 101 -20.96 15.86 -26.61
C ARG A 101 -22.08 15.60 -27.62
N VAL A 102 -22.20 14.38 -28.15
CA VAL A 102 -23.30 13.99 -29.04
C VAL A 102 -24.64 14.07 -28.31
N LYS A 103 -24.71 13.63 -27.04
CA LYS A 103 -25.92 13.75 -26.20
C LYS A 103 -26.33 15.20 -25.95
N GLN A 104 -25.37 16.13 -25.76
CA GLN A 104 -25.65 17.55 -25.55
C GLN A 104 -26.30 18.23 -26.77
N LEU A 105 -25.96 17.79 -27.99
CA LEU A 105 -26.56 18.30 -29.24
C LEU A 105 -27.99 17.78 -29.48
N GLY A 106 -28.40 16.73 -28.77
CA GLY A 106 -29.74 16.14 -28.86
C GLY A 106 -29.98 15.31 -30.14
N PRO A 107 -31.17 14.70 -30.30
CA PRO A 107 -31.55 13.99 -31.51
C PRO A 107 -31.86 14.96 -32.66
N ALA A 108 -31.75 14.49 -33.91
CA ALA A 108 -32.10 15.29 -35.08
C ALA A 108 -33.59 15.72 -35.00
N PRO A 109 -33.94 16.95 -35.43
CA PRO A 109 -35.31 17.42 -35.40
C PRO A 109 -36.22 16.46 -36.17
N ALA A 110 -37.40 16.17 -35.60
CA ALA A 110 -38.42 15.38 -36.28
C ALA A 110 -38.80 16.04 -37.61
N LYS A 111 -39.27 15.25 -38.61
CA LYS A 111 -39.59 15.73 -39.97
C LYS A 111 -40.58 16.92 -40.04
N GLU A 112 -41.25 17.24 -38.94
CA GLU A 112 -42.25 18.31 -38.81
C GLU A 112 -41.77 19.51 -37.95
N ALA A 113 -40.55 19.47 -37.41
CA ALA A 113 -39.96 20.53 -36.59
C ALA A 113 -39.20 21.57 -37.44
N PRO A 114 -39.04 22.83 -36.97
CA PRO A 114 -38.28 23.85 -37.70
C PRO A 114 -36.85 23.38 -37.98
N PRO A 115 -36.30 23.67 -39.19
CA PRO A 115 -34.99 23.21 -39.59
C PRO A 115 -33.93 23.77 -38.63
N GLU A 116 -33.06 22.89 -38.16
CA GLU A 116 -31.91 23.26 -37.34
C GLU A 116 -30.90 24.09 -38.14
N SER A 117 -30.04 24.85 -37.45
CA SER A 117 -28.97 25.58 -38.11
C SER A 117 -27.98 24.61 -38.77
N ALA A 118 -27.51 24.95 -39.98
CA ALA A 118 -26.57 24.13 -40.75
C ALA A 118 -25.27 23.83 -39.98
N ASP A 119 -24.85 24.73 -39.10
CA ASP A 119 -23.66 24.55 -38.25
C ASP A 119 -23.87 23.46 -37.19
N ILE A 120 -25.06 23.37 -36.60
CA ILE A 120 -25.38 22.34 -35.61
C ILE A 120 -25.55 20.97 -36.29
N ALA A 121 -26.18 20.94 -37.47
CA ALA A 121 -26.31 19.73 -38.28
C ALA A 121 -24.95 19.13 -38.65
N SER A 122 -24.03 19.96 -39.16
CA SER A 122 -22.68 19.52 -39.55
C SER A 122 -21.82 19.11 -38.35
N GLN A 123 -21.89 19.84 -37.22
CA GLN A 123 -21.19 19.43 -35.99
C GLN A 123 -21.72 18.10 -35.43
N ARG A 124 -23.04 17.88 -35.46
CA ARG A 124 -23.65 16.62 -35.05
C ARG A 124 -23.19 15.47 -35.93
N GLU A 125 -23.17 15.66 -37.25
CA GLU A 125 -22.73 14.65 -38.20
C GLU A 125 -21.26 14.27 -37.97
N GLU A 126 -20.37 15.26 -37.85
CA GLU A 126 -18.95 15.05 -37.60
C GLU A 126 -18.69 14.34 -36.26
N LEU A 127 -19.31 14.81 -35.17
CA LEU A 127 -19.14 14.19 -33.84
C LEU A 127 -19.74 12.77 -33.78
N THR A 128 -20.87 12.54 -34.47
CA THR A 128 -21.48 11.20 -34.56
C THR A 128 -20.58 10.25 -35.33
N LYS A 129 -19.94 10.72 -36.39
CA LYS A 129 -18.96 9.95 -37.17
C LYS A 129 -17.72 9.60 -36.32
N GLN A 130 -17.12 10.60 -35.66
CA GLN A 130 -15.97 10.40 -34.78
C GLN A 130 -16.30 9.46 -33.61
N PHE A 131 -17.48 9.61 -33.00
CA PHE A 131 -17.97 8.70 -31.96
C PHE A 131 -18.11 7.27 -32.50
N GLY A 132 -18.73 7.09 -33.68
CA GLY A 132 -18.92 5.78 -34.27
C GLY A 132 -17.62 5.06 -34.62
N GLU A 133 -16.61 5.79 -35.13
CA GLU A 133 -15.27 5.26 -35.42
C GLU A 133 -14.57 4.80 -34.12
N LEU A 134 -14.49 5.65 -33.10
CA LEU A 134 -13.80 5.34 -31.85
C LEU A 134 -14.55 4.31 -30.97
N ASP A 135 -15.89 4.33 -30.96
CA ASP A 135 -16.70 3.31 -30.28
C ASP A 135 -16.55 1.94 -30.96
N GLY A 136 -16.45 1.91 -32.29
CA GLY A 136 -16.14 0.72 -33.06
C GLY A 136 -14.79 0.12 -32.68
N GLU A 137 -13.74 0.95 -32.66
CA GLU A 137 -12.40 0.54 -32.22
C GLU A 137 -12.37 0.05 -30.78
N LEU A 138 -13.02 0.77 -29.85
CA LEU A 138 -13.11 0.37 -28.43
C LEU A 138 -13.81 -0.98 -28.27
N LYS A 139 -14.92 -1.20 -28.97
CA LYS A 139 -15.65 -2.48 -28.94
C LYS A 139 -14.80 -3.60 -29.51
N GLN A 140 -14.10 -3.37 -30.62
CA GLN A 140 -13.20 -4.35 -31.21
C GLN A 140 -12.05 -4.70 -30.24
N ALA A 141 -11.42 -3.71 -29.61
CA ALA A 141 -10.38 -3.92 -28.61
C ALA A 141 -10.88 -4.71 -27.40
N LYS A 142 -12.08 -4.40 -26.88
CA LYS A 142 -12.72 -5.15 -25.78
C LYS A 142 -13.01 -6.61 -26.14
N VAL A 143 -13.55 -6.86 -27.34
CA VAL A 143 -13.82 -8.22 -27.82
C VAL A 143 -12.53 -9.01 -28.00
N LEU A 144 -11.50 -8.42 -28.60
CA LEU A 144 -10.20 -9.07 -28.74
C LEU A 144 -9.53 -9.31 -27.38
N SER A 145 -9.69 -8.41 -26.41
CA SER A 145 -9.14 -8.60 -25.06
C SER A 145 -9.80 -9.78 -24.36
N LEU A 146 -11.14 -9.88 -24.46
CA LEU A 146 -11.86 -11.02 -23.91
C LEU A 146 -11.43 -12.33 -24.58
N ARG A 147 -11.25 -12.32 -25.91
CA ARG A 147 -10.78 -13.49 -26.67
C ARG A 147 -9.35 -13.87 -26.26
N ALA A 148 -8.46 -12.91 -26.07
CA ALA A 148 -7.10 -13.14 -25.59
C ALA A 148 -7.09 -13.77 -24.19
N ASP A 149 -7.93 -13.28 -23.27
CA ASP A 149 -8.09 -13.86 -21.92
C ASP A 149 -8.59 -15.32 -22.00
N GLN A 150 -9.59 -15.61 -22.85
CA GLN A 150 -10.10 -16.97 -23.08
C GLN A 150 -9.04 -17.91 -23.69
N LEU A 151 -8.29 -17.43 -24.68
CA LEU A 151 -7.20 -18.21 -25.29
C LEU A 151 -6.06 -18.45 -24.29
N SER A 152 -5.76 -17.48 -23.42
CA SER A 152 -4.78 -17.64 -22.35
C SER A 152 -5.17 -18.76 -21.39
N GLU A 153 -6.45 -18.81 -21.00
CA GLU A 153 -6.98 -19.90 -20.19
C GLU A 153 -6.88 -21.25 -20.92
N ARG A 154 -7.28 -21.32 -22.19
CA ARG A 154 -7.16 -22.55 -23.00
C ARG A 154 -5.71 -23.02 -23.17
N VAL A 155 -4.79 -22.12 -23.50
CA VAL A 155 -3.34 -22.41 -23.58
C VAL A 155 -2.84 -22.97 -22.25
N SER A 156 -3.24 -22.36 -21.12
CA SER A 156 -2.85 -22.86 -19.80
C SER A 156 -3.46 -24.23 -19.50
N GLN A 157 -4.74 -24.46 -19.81
CA GLN A 157 -5.37 -25.77 -19.63
C GLN A 157 -4.70 -26.86 -20.48
N LYS A 158 -4.40 -26.56 -21.75
CA LYS A 158 -3.69 -27.47 -22.66
C LYS A 158 -2.31 -27.80 -22.11
N ARG A 159 -1.54 -26.80 -21.66
CA ARG A 159 -0.23 -27.00 -21.04
C ARG A 159 -0.29 -27.83 -19.77
N HIS A 160 -1.23 -27.56 -18.85
CA HIS A 160 -1.49 -28.40 -17.69
C HIS A 160 -1.75 -29.86 -18.07
N SER A 161 -2.53 -30.09 -19.13
CA SER A 161 -2.85 -31.45 -19.59
C SER A 161 -1.66 -32.19 -20.20
N LEU A 162 -0.85 -31.52 -21.03
CA LEU A 162 0.37 -32.09 -21.60
C LEU A 162 1.40 -32.38 -20.51
N TYR A 163 1.55 -31.46 -19.57
CA TYR A 163 2.44 -31.64 -18.43
C TYR A 163 1.99 -32.80 -17.53
N ALA A 164 0.69 -32.91 -17.22
CA ALA A 164 0.17 -34.03 -16.45
C ALA A 164 0.41 -35.36 -17.17
N ARG A 165 0.24 -35.40 -18.50
CA ARG A 165 0.56 -36.58 -19.31
C ARG A 165 2.05 -36.93 -19.26
N GLU A 166 2.94 -35.96 -19.31
CA GLU A 166 4.39 -36.17 -19.21
C GLU A 166 4.81 -36.63 -17.80
N LEU A 167 4.27 -36.02 -16.75
CA LEU A 167 4.57 -36.35 -15.35
C LEU A 167 4.14 -37.78 -14.98
N PHE A 168 2.97 -38.19 -15.45
CA PHE A 168 2.41 -39.53 -15.26
C PHE A 168 2.64 -40.44 -16.48
N ALA A 169 3.56 -40.09 -17.38
CA ALA A 169 3.97 -40.97 -18.46
C ALA A 169 4.70 -42.18 -17.86
N ARG A 170 4.23 -43.37 -18.22
CA ARG A 170 4.89 -44.61 -17.78
C ARG A 170 6.13 -44.85 -18.64
N THR A 171 7.29 -44.75 -18.02
CA THR A 171 8.59 -45.09 -18.59
C THR A 171 8.97 -46.51 -18.18
N PRO A 172 9.93 -47.15 -18.87
CA PRO A 172 10.53 -48.37 -18.36
C PRO A 172 11.04 -48.17 -16.92
N SER A 173 10.92 -49.21 -16.09
CA SER A 173 11.35 -49.15 -14.71
C SER A 173 12.86 -48.95 -14.62
N VAL A 174 13.32 -48.20 -13.63
CA VAL A 174 14.76 -48.03 -13.36
C VAL A 174 15.43 -49.36 -12.95
N LEU A 175 14.65 -50.35 -12.53
CA LEU A 175 15.12 -51.70 -12.23
C LEU A 175 15.26 -52.58 -13.48
N ASP A 176 14.78 -52.14 -14.64
CA ASP A 176 14.90 -52.87 -15.89
C ASP A 176 16.34 -52.70 -16.46
N PRO A 177 17.13 -53.79 -16.60
CA PRO A 177 18.46 -53.69 -17.20
C PRO A 177 18.44 -53.22 -18.67
N PHE A 178 17.36 -53.49 -19.41
CA PHE A 178 17.24 -53.09 -20.81
C PHE A 178 17.10 -51.58 -20.97
N PHE A 179 16.40 -50.92 -20.04
CA PHE A 179 16.30 -49.45 -20.01
C PHE A 179 17.68 -48.80 -20.02
N TRP A 180 18.57 -49.23 -19.11
CA TRP A 180 19.92 -48.69 -19.02
C TRP A 180 20.80 -49.08 -20.22
N MET A 181 20.63 -50.29 -20.75
CA MET A 181 21.32 -50.71 -21.96
C MET A 181 20.95 -49.83 -23.15
N ASP A 182 19.67 -49.52 -23.31
CA ASP A 182 19.16 -48.67 -24.39
C ASP A 182 19.57 -47.20 -24.21
N THR A 183 19.59 -46.69 -22.97
CA THR A 183 20.20 -45.39 -22.66
C THR A 183 21.68 -45.36 -23.07
N LEU A 184 22.46 -46.37 -22.67
CA LEU A 184 23.90 -46.45 -23.00
C LEU A 184 24.15 -46.58 -24.51
N ARG A 185 23.22 -47.19 -25.26
CA ARG A 185 23.27 -47.25 -26.74
C ARG A 185 22.89 -45.92 -27.40
N ALA A 186 22.00 -45.16 -26.79
CA ALA A 186 21.59 -43.84 -27.27
C ALA A 186 22.62 -42.76 -26.93
N PHE A 187 23.37 -42.89 -25.83
CA PHE A 187 24.32 -41.89 -25.34
C PHE A 187 25.42 -41.49 -26.35
N PRO A 188 26.01 -42.40 -27.17
CA PRO A 188 26.96 -42.02 -28.22
C PRO A 188 26.37 -41.13 -29.33
N ILE A 189 25.04 -41.08 -29.50
CA ILE A 189 24.39 -40.16 -30.45
C ILE A 189 24.51 -38.74 -29.90
N GLU A 190 24.18 -38.55 -28.63
CA GLU A 190 24.27 -37.27 -27.94
C GLU A 190 25.72 -36.80 -27.82
N LEU A 191 26.65 -37.68 -27.41
CA LEU A 191 28.08 -37.34 -27.33
C LEU A 191 28.65 -36.90 -28.69
N ARG A 192 28.14 -37.46 -29.80
CA ARG A 192 28.51 -37.01 -31.15
C ARG A 192 27.93 -35.64 -31.46
N ALA A 193 26.70 -35.35 -31.05
CA ALA A 193 26.09 -34.02 -31.21
C ALA A 193 26.84 -32.96 -30.38
N GLU A 194 27.17 -33.26 -29.13
CA GLU A 194 28.01 -32.41 -28.27
C GLU A 194 29.37 -32.14 -28.91
N ARG A 195 30.05 -33.19 -29.38
CA ARG A 195 31.35 -33.07 -30.04
C ARG A 195 31.25 -32.28 -31.34
N ALA A 196 30.18 -32.44 -32.10
CA ALA A 196 29.94 -31.68 -33.32
C ALA A 196 29.79 -30.18 -33.00
N VAL A 197 28.95 -29.83 -32.02
CA VAL A 197 28.75 -28.44 -31.59
C VAL A 197 30.06 -27.84 -31.06
N PHE A 198 30.81 -28.59 -30.27
CA PHE A 198 32.12 -28.16 -29.76
C PHE A 198 33.14 -27.93 -30.88
N ASN A 199 33.22 -28.84 -31.85
CA ASN A 199 34.12 -28.72 -32.99
C ASN A 199 33.74 -27.54 -33.89
N THR A 200 32.44 -27.32 -34.14
CA THR A 200 31.96 -26.14 -34.90
C THR A 200 32.23 -24.85 -34.14
N TRP A 201 32.07 -24.86 -32.82
CA TRP A 201 32.30 -23.69 -31.97
C TRP A 201 33.76 -23.25 -32.02
N ILE A 202 34.71 -24.17 -31.87
CA ILE A 202 36.15 -23.87 -31.91
C ILE A 202 36.66 -23.65 -33.34
N GLY A 203 36.07 -24.32 -34.33
CA GLY A 203 36.55 -24.31 -35.71
C GLY A 203 36.03 -23.16 -36.58
N GLU A 204 34.80 -22.69 -36.36
CA GLU A 204 34.15 -21.71 -37.24
C GLU A 204 34.14 -20.28 -36.66
N ARG A 205 34.36 -20.12 -35.35
CA ARG A 205 34.22 -18.82 -34.67
C ARG A 205 35.54 -18.34 -34.10
N GLY A 206 35.98 -17.20 -34.62
CA GLY A 206 37.01 -16.33 -34.07
C GLY A 206 38.45 -16.80 -34.25
N ASP A 207 39.36 -15.85 -34.41
CA ASP A 207 40.77 -16.12 -34.59
C ASP A 207 41.45 -16.49 -33.26
N ARG A 208 42.66 -17.09 -33.33
CA ARG A 208 43.47 -17.46 -32.14
C ARG A 208 43.63 -16.31 -31.14
N LEU A 209 43.63 -15.06 -31.61
CA LEU A 209 43.72 -13.87 -30.77
C LEU A 209 42.45 -13.65 -29.94
N GLN A 210 41.26 -13.80 -30.52
CA GLN A 210 39.99 -13.63 -29.80
C GLN A 210 39.81 -14.71 -28.74
N TRP A 211 40.16 -15.96 -29.05
CA TRP A 211 40.16 -17.06 -28.08
C TRP A 211 41.14 -16.84 -26.93
N SER A 212 42.38 -16.44 -27.23
CA SER A 212 43.36 -16.17 -26.17
C SER A 212 42.96 -14.98 -25.30
N ALA A 213 42.39 -13.92 -25.89
CA ALA A 213 41.82 -12.79 -25.16
C ALA A 213 40.65 -13.23 -24.25
N ALA A 214 39.69 -14.00 -24.76
CA ALA A 214 38.55 -14.50 -23.98
C ALA A 214 38.99 -15.33 -22.77
N VAL A 215 39.97 -16.23 -22.98
CA VAL A 215 40.54 -17.06 -21.91
C VAL A 215 41.26 -16.20 -20.86
N LEU A 216 42.11 -15.27 -21.29
CA LEU A 216 42.85 -14.39 -20.37
C LEU A 216 41.91 -13.50 -19.55
N ILE A 217 40.89 -12.91 -20.16
CA ILE A 217 39.88 -12.10 -19.48
C ILE A 217 39.10 -12.97 -18.49
N THR A 218 38.67 -14.16 -18.89
CA THR A 218 37.94 -15.11 -18.01
C THR A 218 38.80 -15.52 -16.80
N LEU A 219 40.08 -15.84 -17.01
CA LEU A 219 41.02 -16.12 -15.93
C LEU A 219 41.21 -14.91 -15.02
N GLY A 220 41.27 -13.70 -15.58
CA GLY A 220 41.29 -12.45 -14.83
C GLY A 220 40.06 -12.26 -13.95
N ILE A 221 38.85 -12.47 -14.49
CA ILE A 221 37.58 -12.41 -13.75
C ILE A 221 37.57 -13.41 -12.59
N ILE A 222 37.99 -14.66 -12.84
CA ILE A 222 38.08 -15.70 -11.81
C ILE A 222 39.10 -15.32 -10.73
N ALA A 223 40.28 -14.84 -11.13
CA ALA A 223 41.32 -14.41 -10.20
C ALA A 223 40.84 -13.25 -9.32
N VAL A 224 40.15 -12.26 -9.88
CA VAL A 224 39.55 -11.15 -9.14
C VAL A 224 38.48 -11.66 -8.15
N ALA A 225 37.59 -12.55 -8.58
CA ALA A 225 36.57 -13.12 -7.71
C ALA A 225 37.18 -13.91 -6.53
N ILE A 226 38.27 -14.66 -6.77
CA ILE A 226 39.02 -15.38 -5.73
C ILE A 226 39.73 -14.39 -4.80
N ALA A 227 40.45 -13.41 -5.34
CA ALA A 227 41.17 -12.38 -4.61
C ALA A 227 40.25 -11.60 -3.65
N LEU A 228 39.08 -11.16 -4.16
CA LEU A 228 38.07 -10.49 -3.35
C LEU A 228 37.57 -11.39 -2.20
N SER A 229 37.37 -12.68 -2.46
CA SER A 229 36.91 -13.63 -1.43
C SER A 229 37.99 -13.95 -0.39
N ARG A 230 39.26 -13.96 -0.80
CA ARG A 230 40.39 -14.31 0.05
C ARG A 230 40.83 -13.14 0.93
N TRP A 231 40.83 -11.92 0.39
CA TRP A 231 41.48 -10.77 1.03
C TRP A 231 40.50 -9.69 1.48
N TRP A 232 39.40 -9.46 0.75
CA TRP A 232 38.45 -8.39 1.07
C TRP A 232 37.28 -8.87 1.91
N PHE A 233 36.66 -9.99 1.52
CA PHE A 233 35.48 -10.53 2.20
C PHE A 233 35.67 -10.82 3.71
N PRO A 234 36.79 -11.40 4.18
CA PRO A 234 37.00 -11.61 5.61
C PRO A 234 37.04 -10.30 6.41
N ARG A 235 37.45 -9.19 5.79
CA ARG A 235 37.50 -7.88 6.45
C ARG A 235 36.10 -7.30 6.70
N LEU A 236 35.12 -7.64 5.86
CA LEU A 236 33.71 -7.27 6.09
C LEU A 236 33.10 -7.98 7.31
N LEU A 237 33.61 -9.16 7.64
CA LEU A 237 33.13 -10.01 8.74
C LEU A 237 33.96 -9.90 10.02
N ALA A 238 35.00 -9.06 10.05
CA ALA A 238 36.00 -9.01 11.13
C ALA A 238 35.51 -8.40 12.47
N HIS A 239 34.21 -8.14 12.62
CA HIS A 239 33.65 -7.55 13.83
C HIS A 239 33.19 -8.61 14.85
N PRO A 240 33.33 -8.36 16.17
CA PRO A 240 32.83 -9.27 17.20
C PRO A 240 31.32 -9.52 17.05
N MET A 241 30.92 -10.79 17.08
CA MET A 241 29.53 -11.22 16.86
C MET A 241 28.86 -11.70 18.15
N GLU A 242 28.84 -10.84 19.17
CA GLU A 242 28.27 -11.17 20.48
C GLU A 242 26.74 -11.17 20.47
N THR A 243 26.12 -10.35 19.61
CA THR A 243 24.67 -10.23 19.53
C THR A 243 24.08 -11.08 18.42
N ARG A 244 22.83 -11.55 18.63
CA ARG A 244 22.07 -12.29 17.60
C ARG A 244 21.90 -11.48 16.30
N SER A 245 21.79 -10.16 16.40
CA SER A 245 21.70 -9.25 15.25
C SER A 245 23.01 -9.18 14.47
N ALA A 246 24.17 -9.13 15.13
CA ALA A 246 25.46 -9.18 14.45
C ALA A 246 25.66 -10.49 13.67
N LYS A 247 25.26 -11.63 14.26
CA LYS A 247 25.27 -12.94 13.58
C LYS A 247 24.34 -12.98 12.36
N ALA A 248 23.14 -12.41 12.46
CA ALA A 248 22.20 -12.34 11.34
C ALA A 248 22.73 -11.51 10.16
N TRP A 249 23.33 -10.34 10.44
CA TRP A 249 23.96 -9.51 9.42
C TRP A 249 25.15 -10.23 8.76
N ALA A 250 25.97 -10.93 9.54
CA ALA A 250 27.05 -11.74 9.00
C ALA A 250 26.53 -12.87 8.09
N ALA A 251 25.50 -13.58 8.53
CA ALA A 251 24.85 -14.62 7.74
C ALA A 251 24.30 -14.06 6.41
N LEU A 252 23.70 -12.86 6.43
CA LEU A 252 23.24 -12.18 5.22
C LEU A 252 24.40 -11.87 4.27
N TRP A 253 25.48 -11.26 4.77
CA TRP A 253 26.65 -10.94 3.94
C TRP A 253 27.28 -12.18 3.32
N VAL A 254 27.36 -13.28 4.08
CA VAL A 254 27.81 -14.59 3.57
C VAL A 254 26.86 -15.09 2.49
N PHE A 255 25.55 -15.06 2.73
CA PHE A 255 24.55 -15.47 1.74
C PHE A 255 24.68 -14.66 0.45
N VAL A 256 24.64 -13.33 0.53
CA VAL A 256 24.72 -12.42 -0.64
C VAL A 256 26.04 -12.61 -1.39
N TRP A 257 27.16 -12.66 -0.68
CA TRP A 257 28.48 -12.80 -1.31
C TRP A 257 28.62 -14.11 -2.07
N PHE A 258 28.29 -15.24 -1.43
CA PHE A 258 28.48 -16.55 -2.06
C PHE A 258 27.40 -16.90 -3.08
N THR A 259 26.19 -16.35 -2.94
CA THR A 259 25.13 -16.49 -3.95
C THR A 259 25.45 -15.65 -5.19
N GLY A 260 25.96 -14.42 -5.01
CA GLY A 260 26.17 -13.49 -6.12
C GLY A 260 27.52 -13.65 -6.84
N ARG A 261 28.62 -13.91 -6.12
CA ARG A 261 29.97 -13.85 -6.68
C ARG A 261 30.19 -14.81 -7.86
N THR A 262 29.83 -16.07 -7.70
CA THR A 262 30.10 -17.11 -8.72
C THR A 262 29.24 -16.92 -9.96
N PRO A 263 27.91 -16.68 -9.86
CA PRO A 263 27.09 -16.37 -11.03
C PRO A 263 27.50 -15.08 -11.71
N LEU A 264 27.85 -14.01 -10.97
CA LEU A 264 28.33 -12.76 -11.57
C LEU A 264 29.65 -12.96 -12.33
N ALA A 265 30.58 -13.74 -11.77
CA ALA A 265 31.83 -14.08 -12.46
C ALA A 265 31.57 -14.92 -13.73
N THR A 266 30.65 -15.89 -13.66
CA THR A 266 30.23 -16.68 -14.83
C THR A 266 29.55 -15.80 -15.88
N ALA A 267 28.60 -14.95 -15.50
CA ALA A 267 27.92 -14.03 -16.41
C ALA A 267 28.89 -13.06 -17.08
N ALA A 268 29.83 -12.48 -16.32
CA ALA A 268 30.86 -11.62 -16.88
C ALA A 268 31.78 -12.36 -17.86
N ALA A 269 32.10 -13.62 -17.58
CA ALA A 269 32.83 -14.46 -18.54
C ALA A 269 32.00 -14.69 -19.81
N LEU A 270 30.72 -15.07 -19.70
CA LEU A 270 29.85 -15.28 -20.86
C LEU A 270 29.68 -14.02 -21.71
N LEU A 271 29.45 -12.86 -21.08
CA LEU A 271 29.41 -11.56 -21.77
C LEU A 271 30.73 -11.25 -22.49
N THR A 272 31.86 -11.73 -21.98
CA THR A 272 33.16 -11.59 -22.69
C THR A 272 33.16 -12.44 -23.96
N PHE A 273 32.69 -13.69 -23.91
CA PHE A 273 32.60 -14.54 -25.10
C PHE A 273 31.59 -13.98 -26.12
N GLU A 274 30.47 -13.43 -25.65
CA GLU A 274 29.46 -12.77 -26.49
C GLU A 274 30.03 -11.52 -27.17
N ALA A 275 30.66 -10.62 -26.40
CA ALA A 275 31.25 -9.39 -26.90
C ALA A 275 32.38 -9.62 -27.92
N LEU A 276 33.09 -10.74 -27.81
CA LEU A 276 34.12 -11.16 -28.76
C LEU A 276 33.56 -11.94 -29.96
N GLY A 277 32.23 -12.12 -30.05
CA GLY A 277 31.57 -12.83 -31.15
C GLY A 277 31.84 -14.34 -31.17
N LEU A 278 32.24 -14.92 -30.03
CA LEU A 278 32.63 -16.32 -29.90
C LEU A 278 31.45 -17.25 -29.60
N LEU A 279 30.30 -16.75 -29.15
CA LEU A 279 29.12 -17.59 -28.90
C LEU A 279 28.32 -17.81 -30.19
N THR A 280 27.89 -19.05 -30.42
CA THR A 280 26.87 -19.40 -31.41
C THR A 280 25.52 -19.56 -30.71
N ALA A 281 24.40 -19.46 -31.41
CA ALA A 281 23.06 -19.55 -30.80
C ALA A 281 22.86 -20.82 -29.93
N ARG A 282 23.39 -21.98 -30.35
CA ARG A 282 23.32 -23.22 -29.56
C ARG A 282 24.24 -23.20 -28.34
N VAL A 283 25.46 -22.66 -28.50
CA VAL A 283 26.42 -22.57 -27.39
C VAL A 283 25.95 -21.53 -26.36
N GLU A 284 25.31 -20.45 -26.82
CA GLU A 284 24.71 -19.43 -25.98
C GLU A 284 23.61 -20.01 -25.09
N GLN A 285 22.69 -20.81 -25.64
CA GLN A 285 21.66 -21.52 -24.85
C GLN A 285 22.29 -22.45 -23.78
N ILE A 286 23.31 -23.22 -24.16
CA ILE A 286 24.02 -24.11 -23.21
C ILE A 286 24.77 -23.29 -22.14
N ALA A 287 25.38 -22.18 -22.52
CA ALA A 287 26.09 -21.27 -21.63
C ALA A 287 25.14 -20.58 -20.62
N GLU A 288 23.96 -20.17 -21.08
CA GLU A 288 22.88 -19.68 -20.24
C GLU A 288 22.42 -20.74 -19.22
N GLY A 289 22.25 -22.01 -19.66
CA GLY A 289 21.98 -23.14 -18.77
C GLY A 289 23.09 -23.37 -17.74
N LEU A 290 24.36 -23.22 -18.13
CA LEU A 290 25.51 -23.25 -17.22
C LEU A 290 25.44 -22.15 -16.17
N LEU A 291 25.13 -20.90 -16.57
CA LEU A 291 24.95 -19.79 -15.64
C LEU A 291 23.84 -20.09 -14.62
N ALA A 292 22.71 -20.63 -15.07
CA ALA A 292 21.60 -21.00 -14.21
C ALA A 292 21.95 -22.13 -13.23
N GLY A 293 22.65 -23.18 -13.70
CA GLY A 293 23.18 -24.23 -12.84
C GLY A 293 24.14 -23.67 -11.79
N VAL A 294 25.08 -22.81 -12.20
CA VAL A 294 26.01 -22.14 -11.26
C VAL A 294 25.23 -21.27 -10.26
N ALA A 295 24.19 -20.56 -10.68
CA ALA A 295 23.32 -19.79 -9.79
C ALA A 295 22.59 -20.67 -8.77
N ALA A 296 21.99 -21.78 -9.20
CA ALA A 296 21.32 -22.73 -8.30
C ALA A 296 22.29 -23.32 -7.25
N ALA A 297 23.48 -23.78 -7.68
CA ALA A 297 24.50 -24.31 -6.78
C ALA A 297 25.01 -23.23 -5.80
N SER A 298 25.24 -22.01 -6.29
CA SER A 298 25.74 -20.88 -5.50
C SER A 298 24.70 -20.42 -4.48
N PHE A 299 23.42 -20.42 -4.84
CA PHE A 299 22.31 -20.12 -3.94
C PHE A 299 22.23 -21.13 -2.80
N GLY A 300 22.19 -22.42 -3.11
CA GLY A 300 22.18 -23.48 -2.09
C GLY A 300 23.40 -23.40 -1.18
N TYR A 301 24.59 -23.14 -1.74
CA TYR A 301 25.82 -22.94 -0.97
C TYR A 301 25.77 -21.67 -0.09
N GLY A 302 25.24 -20.56 -0.60
CA GLY A 302 25.06 -19.32 0.14
C GLY A 302 24.13 -19.50 1.32
N VAL A 303 22.97 -20.15 1.12
CA VAL A 303 22.01 -20.48 2.19
C VAL A 303 22.66 -21.40 3.23
N ALA A 304 23.27 -22.51 2.77
CA ALA A 304 23.90 -23.49 3.65
C ALA A 304 25.04 -22.87 4.48
N ARG A 305 25.87 -22.02 3.86
CA ARG A 305 27.00 -21.38 4.55
C ARG A 305 26.53 -20.26 5.47
N GLY A 306 25.53 -19.48 5.08
CA GLY A 306 24.94 -18.41 5.89
C GLY A 306 24.25 -18.93 7.14
N LEU A 307 23.47 -20.00 7.02
CA LEU A 307 22.63 -20.54 8.08
C LEU A 307 23.41 -21.38 9.10
N PHE A 308 24.18 -22.36 8.61
CA PHE A 308 24.78 -23.40 9.47
C PHE A 308 26.22 -23.12 9.88
N ALA A 309 26.96 -22.34 9.08
CA ALA A 309 28.33 -21.93 9.38
C ALA A 309 29.21 -23.06 10.00
N PRO A 310 29.38 -24.21 9.32
CA PRO A 310 29.90 -25.41 9.98
C PRO A 310 31.31 -25.25 10.53
N TRP A 311 32.15 -24.45 9.86
CA TRP A 311 33.54 -24.20 10.28
C TRP A 311 33.72 -22.97 11.18
N GLU A 312 32.66 -22.20 11.42
CA GLU A 312 32.72 -20.95 12.17
C GLU A 312 31.55 -20.88 13.19
N PRO A 313 31.58 -21.67 14.28
CA PRO A 313 30.47 -21.78 15.23
C PRO A 313 30.06 -20.43 15.84
N GLN A 314 31.01 -19.50 15.95
CA GLN A 314 30.79 -18.16 16.50
C GLN A 314 29.74 -17.36 15.72
N ARG A 315 29.62 -17.55 14.39
CA ARG A 315 28.64 -16.86 13.53
C ARG A 315 27.37 -17.67 13.26
N ARG A 316 27.26 -18.88 13.78
CA ARG A 316 26.15 -19.80 13.51
C ARG A 316 24.83 -19.18 13.96
N LEU A 317 23.84 -19.16 13.06
CA LEU A 317 22.55 -18.53 13.31
C LEU A 317 21.52 -19.49 13.91
N VAL A 318 21.50 -20.74 13.44
CA VAL A 318 20.68 -21.82 14.02
C VAL A 318 21.50 -22.52 15.08
N GLN A 319 21.05 -22.51 16.34
CA GLN A 319 21.80 -23.10 17.44
C GLN A 319 21.69 -24.64 17.43
N GLU A 320 22.41 -25.26 16.51
CA GLU A 320 22.65 -26.71 16.45
C GLU A 320 24.11 -27.01 16.79
N ASP A 321 24.42 -28.28 17.08
CA ASP A 321 25.80 -28.73 17.24
C ASP A 321 26.57 -28.75 15.91
N ASP A 322 27.90 -28.86 16.00
CA ASP A 322 28.79 -28.81 14.84
C ASP A 322 28.56 -29.97 13.86
N ALA A 323 28.25 -31.18 14.37
CA ALA A 323 28.02 -32.35 13.53
C ALA A 323 26.70 -32.22 12.77
N THR A 324 25.63 -31.79 13.43
CA THR A 324 24.33 -31.52 12.81
C THR A 324 24.40 -30.39 11.79
N ALA A 325 25.08 -29.29 12.14
CA ALA A 325 25.26 -28.14 11.23
C ALA A 325 26.05 -28.53 9.97
N LEU A 326 27.13 -29.30 10.12
CA LEU A 326 27.90 -29.83 8.98
C LEU A 326 27.08 -30.81 8.14
N CYS A 327 26.25 -31.64 8.79
CA CYS A 327 25.35 -32.56 8.11
C CYS A 327 24.36 -31.80 7.21
N TYR A 328 23.59 -30.85 7.76
CA TYR A 328 22.65 -30.05 6.96
C TYR A 328 23.35 -29.25 5.87
N HIS A 329 24.51 -28.64 6.19
CA HIS A 329 25.31 -27.90 5.22
C HIS A 329 25.67 -28.77 4.01
N ASN A 330 26.28 -29.93 4.24
CA ASN A 330 26.75 -30.79 3.17
C ASN A 330 25.60 -31.28 2.29
N HIS A 331 24.48 -31.70 2.90
CA HIS A 331 23.34 -32.20 2.12
C HIS A 331 22.71 -31.12 1.25
N LEU A 332 22.52 -29.90 1.77
CA LEU A 332 21.97 -28.79 0.99
C LEU A 332 22.92 -28.36 -0.15
N VAL A 333 24.24 -28.38 0.09
CA VAL A 333 25.24 -28.04 -0.93
C VAL A 333 25.28 -29.09 -2.04
N TRP A 334 25.36 -30.38 -1.67
CA TRP A 334 25.44 -31.46 -2.64
C TRP A 334 24.13 -31.64 -3.41
N SER A 335 22.97 -31.44 -2.78
CA SER A 335 21.68 -31.45 -3.47
C SER A 335 21.56 -30.27 -4.45
N ALA A 336 21.98 -29.06 -4.06
CA ALA A 336 21.99 -27.90 -4.95
C ALA A 336 22.95 -28.08 -6.14
N ARG A 337 24.09 -28.74 -5.94
CA ARG A 337 25.01 -29.11 -7.03
C ARG A 337 24.43 -30.18 -7.95
N ALA A 338 23.74 -31.19 -7.41
CA ALA A 338 23.04 -32.18 -8.21
C ALA A 338 21.95 -31.53 -9.07
N LEU A 339 21.21 -30.57 -8.52
CA LEU A 339 20.25 -29.75 -9.26
C LEU A 339 20.94 -28.91 -10.35
N ALA A 340 22.10 -28.32 -10.05
CA ALA A 340 22.86 -27.57 -11.04
C ALA A 340 23.29 -28.45 -12.23
N VAL A 341 23.78 -29.66 -11.97
CA VAL A 341 24.12 -30.62 -13.03
C VAL A 341 22.88 -30.99 -13.83
N LEU A 342 21.75 -31.26 -13.17
CA LEU A 342 20.49 -31.54 -13.86
C LEU A 342 20.09 -30.39 -14.79
N ILE A 343 20.10 -29.14 -14.32
CA ILE A 343 19.73 -27.96 -15.12
C ILE A 343 20.60 -27.89 -16.38
N VAL A 344 21.92 -28.02 -16.24
CA VAL A 344 22.85 -27.97 -17.38
C VAL A 344 22.60 -29.12 -18.35
N SER A 345 22.44 -30.36 -17.84
CA SER A 345 22.14 -31.52 -18.68
C SER A 345 20.82 -31.36 -19.42
N GLN A 346 19.76 -30.87 -18.76
CA GLN A 346 18.46 -30.70 -19.40
C GLN A 346 18.48 -29.62 -20.50
N VAL A 347 19.18 -28.50 -20.28
CA VAL A 347 19.37 -27.48 -21.31
C VAL A 347 20.19 -28.03 -22.48
N ALA A 348 21.24 -28.83 -22.21
CA ALA A 348 22.00 -29.50 -23.25
C ALA A 348 21.13 -30.49 -24.05
N HIS A 349 20.36 -31.35 -23.36
CA HIS A 349 19.44 -32.31 -23.97
C HIS A 349 18.45 -31.63 -24.91
N LYS A 350 17.83 -30.53 -24.44
CA LYS A 350 16.87 -29.73 -25.22
C LYS A 350 17.54 -29.08 -26.44
N THR A 351 18.71 -28.47 -26.25
CA THR A 351 19.43 -27.74 -27.31
C THR A 351 20.00 -28.68 -28.38
N LEU A 352 20.38 -29.89 -27.99
CA LEU A 352 21.01 -30.89 -28.86
C LEU A 352 20.02 -31.93 -29.40
N PHE A 353 18.73 -31.79 -29.10
CA PHE A 353 17.68 -32.74 -29.47
C PHE A 353 18.02 -34.18 -29.05
N ALA A 354 18.44 -34.34 -27.80
CA ALA A 354 18.83 -35.64 -27.26
C ALA A 354 17.66 -36.65 -27.36
N PRO A 355 17.94 -37.95 -27.59
CA PRO A 355 16.91 -38.97 -27.58
C PRO A 355 16.14 -38.97 -26.26
N LEU A 356 14.81 -39.09 -26.30
CA LEU A 356 13.93 -39.03 -25.12
C LEU A 356 14.39 -39.96 -23.97
N ILE A 357 14.91 -41.14 -24.32
CA ILE A 357 15.41 -42.12 -23.36
C ILE A 357 16.56 -41.59 -22.49
N VAL A 358 17.40 -40.69 -23.01
CA VAL A 358 18.51 -40.08 -22.27
C VAL A 358 18.02 -39.01 -21.30
N THR A 359 17.04 -38.20 -21.71
CA THR A 359 16.37 -37.24 -20.83
C THR A 359 15.66 -37.94 -19.67
N VAL A 360 14.93 -39.02 -19.96
CA VAL A 360 14.25 -39.85 -18.94
C VAL A 360 15.26 -40.49 -17.98
N ALA A 361 16.37 -41.04 -18.48
CA ALA A 361 17.42 -41.62 -17.65
C ALA A 361 18.13 -40.57 -16.77
N THR A 362 18.35 -39.36 -17.29
CA THR A 362 18.92 -38.24 -16.52
C THR A 362 18.00 -37.83 -15.37
N ASN A 363 16.69 -37.75 -15.62
CA ASN A 363 15.67 -37.48 -14.60
C ASN A 363 15.61 -38.59 -13.54
N ALA A 364 15.63 -39.85 -13.98
CA ALA A 364 15.67 -41.00 -13.08
C ALA A 364 16.92 -41.00 -12.18
N LEU A 365 18.09 -40.70 -12.75
CA LEU A 365 19.35 -40.61 -12.02
C LEU A 365 19.33 -39.48 -10.98
N PHE A 366 18.87 -38.29 -11.36
CA PHE A 366 18.73 -37.16 -10.45
C PHE A 366 17.79 -37.47 -9.28
N ALA A 367 16.64 -38.08 -9.57
CA ALA A 367 15.68 -38.50 -8.57
C ALA A 367 16.29 -39.55 -7.62
N ALA A 368 17.01 -40.55 -8.15
CA ALA A 368 17.68 -41.57 -7.37
C ALA A 368 18.77 -40.98 -6.45
N VAL A 369 19.60 -40.06 -6.97
CA VAL A 369 20.62 -39.33 -6.18
C VAL A 369 19.96 -38.52 -5.06
N THR A 370 18.85 -37.85 -5.34
CA THR A 370 18.11 -37.07 -4.34
C THR A 370 17.49 -37.96 -3.26
N ALA A 371 16.88 -39.08 -3.64
CA ALA A 371 16.37 -40.07 -2.68
C ALA A 371 17.49 -40.64 -1.80
N ALA A 372 18.65 -40.95 -2.38
CA ALA A 372 19.82 -41.41 -1.64
C ALA A 372 20.35 -40.35 -0.66
N PHE A 373 20.41 -39.07 -1.07
CA PHE A 373 20.79 -37.98 -0.18
C PHE A 373 19.79 -37.77 0.96
N LEU A 374 18.48 -37.88 0.71
CA LEU A 374 17.46 -37.78 1.76
C LEU A 374 17.56 -38.95 2.74
N ALA A 375 17.69 -40.18 2.25
CA ALA A 375 17.87 -41.35 3.08
C ALA A 375 19.16 -41.25 3.92
N HIS A 376 20.27 -40.85 3.31
CA HIS A 376 21.54 -40.63 3.99
C HIS A 376 21.44 -39.52 5.05
N LEU A 377 20.74 -38.41 4.76
CA LEU A 377 20.49 -37.35 5.73
C LEU A 377 19.75 -37.88 6.96
N VAL A 378 18.65 -38.62 6.75
CA VAL A 378 17.84 -39.18 7.85
C VAL A 378 18.67 -40.16 8.69
N VAL A 379 19.45 -41.05 8.06
CA VAL A 379 20.31 -42.01 8.75
C VAL A 379 21.40 -41.30 9.55
N ARG A 380 22.09 -40.32 8.96
CA ARG A 380 23.16 -39.56 9.63
C ARG A 380 22.62 -38.76 10.82
N LEU A 381 21.49 -38.08 10.66
CA LEU A 381 20.87 -37.36 11.77
C LEU A 381 20.41 -38.31 12.88
N ARG A 382 19.90 -39.51 12.53
CA ARG A 382 19.57 -40.55 13.53
C ARG A 382 20.80 -41.00 14.30
N GLN A 383 21.93 -41.25 13.63
CA GLN A 383 23.19 -41.63 14.27
C GLN A 383 23.68 -40.54 15.24
N ILE A 384 23.67 -39.28 14.80
CA ILE A 384 24.04 -38.12 15.65
C ILE A 384 23.13 -38.04 16.88
N ARG A 385 21.82 -38.23 16.70
CA ARG A 385 20.85 -38.24 17.81
C ARG A 385 21.11 -39.39 18.79
N THR A 386 21.33 -40.61 18.31
CA THR A 386 21.60 -41.77 19.18
C THR A 386 22.86 -41.62 20.02
N GLN A 387 23.87 -40.90 19.51
CA GLN A 387 25.12 -40.64 20.24
C GLN A 387 24.95 -39.58 21.34
N ARG A 388 23.92 -38.72 21.26
CA ARG A 388 23.80 -37.53 22.10
C ARG A 388 22.77 -37.64 23.23
N GLY A 389 21.86 -38.61 23.19
CA GLY A 389 20.87 -38.84 24.26
C GLY A 389 19.73 -37.81 24.36
N ASP A 390 19.83 -36.65 23.73
CA ASP A 390 18.84 -35.56 23.81
C ASP A 390 17.82 -35.51 22.66
N ALA A 391 16.61 -35.05 22.97
CA ALA A 391 15.54 -34.79 22.01
C ALA A 391 15.67 -33.39 21.39
N LEU A 392 16.31 -33.29 20.23
CA LEU A 392 16.25 -32.08 19.40
C LEU A 392 14.80 -31.91 18.87
N VAL A 393 14.06 -30.93 19.42
CA VAL A 393 12.63 -30.69 19.13
C VAL A 393 12.39 -30.29 17.65
N VAL A 394 13.34 -29.61 17.02
CA VAL A 394 13.20 -29.14 15.62
C VAL A 394 13.43 -30.29 14.60
N ALA A 395 14.14 -31.35 14.99
CA ALA A 395 14.43 -32.49 14.13
C ALA A 395 13.29 -33.53 14.05
N ALA A 396 12.29 -33.47 14.94
CA ALA A 396 11.29 -34.52 15.08
C ALA A 396 10.44 -34.77 13.82
N TRP A 397 10.08 -33.71 13.07
CA TRP A 397 9.25 -33.80 11.85
C TRP A 397 10.06 -33.95 10.56
N VAL A 398 11.33 -33.51 10.56
CA VAL A 398 12.22 -33.62 9.38
C VAL A 398 12.52 -35.09 9.07
N HIS A 399 12.62 -35.94 10.09
CA HIS A 399 12.86 -37.37 9.94
C HIS A 399 11.74 -38.14 9.21
N PRO A 400 10.47 -38.13 9.67
CA PRO A 400 9.40 -38.86 9.00
C PRO A 400 9.08 -38.28 7.62
N LEU A 401 9.11 -36.96 7.46
CA LEU A 401 8.83 -36.31 6.17
C LEU A 401 9.93 -36.61 5.14
N GLY A 402 11.21 -36.49 5.53
CA GLY A 402 12.34 -36.79 4.65
C GLY A 402 12.36 -38.26 4.21
N LEU A 403 12.04 -39.18 5.12
CA LEU A 403 11.92 -40.61 4.79
C LEU A 403 10.74 -40.88 3.85
N LEU A 404 9.56 -40.31 4.15
CA LEU A 404 8.36 -40.45 3.31
C LEU A 404 8.63 -39.96 1.88
N LEU A 405 9.29 -38.80 1.73
CA LEU A 405 9.66 -38.25 0.43
C LEU A 405 10.69 -39.13 -0.30
N ALA A 406 11.71 -39.65 0.41
CA ALA A 406 12.68 -40.56 -0.17
C ALA A 406 12.01 -41.86 -0.67
N VAL A 407 11.10 -42.43 0.12
CA VAL A 407 10.31 -43.62 -0.25
C VAL A 407 9.38 -43.33 -1.41
N LEU A 408 8.72 -42.17 -1.43
CA LEU A 408 7.86 -41.75 -2.53
C LEU A 408 8.63 -41.65 -3.85
N ILE A 409 9.80 -40.99 -3.83
CA ILE A 409 10.68 -40.86 -5.00
C ILE A 409 11.14 -42.25 -5.46
N ALA A 410 11.63 -43.09 -4.54
CA ALA A 410 12.08 -44.44 -4.86
C ALA A 410 10.95 -45.31 -5.44
N PHE A 411 9.75 -45.24 -4.85
CA PHE A 411 8.58 -45.96 -5.35
C PHE A 411 8.18 -45.51 -6.75
N ALA A 412 8.14 -44.20 -7.01
CA ALA A 412 7.86 -43.67 -8.34
C ALA A 412 8.88 -44.16 -9.38
N LEU A 413 10.18 -44.22 -9.05
CA LEU A 413 11.21 -44.78 -9.94
C LEU A 413 11.01 -46.27 -10.23
N VAL A 414 10.66 -47.06 -9.21
CA VAL A 414 10.43 -48.50 -9.34
C VAL A 414 9.21 -48.80 -10.21
N VAL A 415 8.12 -48.04 -10.04
CA VAL A 415 6.89 -48.21 -10.82
C VAL A 415 7.05 -47.76 -12.28
N GLY A 416 8.05 -46.92 -12.57
CA GLY A 416 8.32 -46.38 -13.91
C GLY A 416 7.72 -45.00 -14.14
N TYR A 417 7.65 -44.15 -13.12
CA TYR A 417 7.28 -42.74 -13.23
C TYR A 417 8.49 -41.85 -12.96
N ALA A 418 9.49 -41.91 -13.84
CA ALA A 418 10.74 -41.16 -13.70
C ALA A 418 10.52 -39.64 -13.71
N GLY A 419 9.56 -39.14 -14.50
CA GLY A 419 9.16 -37.73 -14.51
C GLY A 419 8.63 -37.25 -13.16
N LEU A 420 7.66 -37.97 -12.59
CA LEU A 420 7.13 -37.70 -11.25
C LEU A 420 8.21 -37.74 -10.17
N ALA A 421 9.09 -38.73 -10.22
CA ALA A 421 10.19 -38.86 -9.26
C ALA A 421 11.14 -37.67 -9.31
N ALA A 422 11.52 -37.21 -10.51
CA ALA A 422 12.39 -36.05 -10.71
C ALA A 422 11.70 -34.74 -10.28
N PHE A 423 10.39 -34.60 -10.55
CA PHE A 423 9.60 -33.46 -10.09
C PHE A 423 9.57 -33.37 -8.55
N VAL A 424 9.26 -34.47 -7.87
CA VAL A 424 9.26 -34.50 -6.40
C VAL A 424 10.65 -34.19 -5.85
N ALA A 425 11.69 -34.82 -6.42
CA ALA A 425 13.09 -34.57 -6.04
C ALA A 425 13.47 -33.08 -6.16
N LEU A 426 13.12 -32.45 -7.29
CA LEU A 426 13.33 -31.02 -7.52
C LEU A 426 12.62 -30.17 -6.45
N ARG A 427 11.34 -30.43 -6.19
CA ARG A 427 10.53 -29.67 -5.22
C ARG A 427 11.09 -29.77 -3.81
N VAL A 428 11.65 -30.92 -3.44
CA VAL A 428 12.31 -31.08 -2.14
C VAL A 428 13.55 -30.19 -2.02
N ILE A 429 14.39 -30.13 -3.06
CA ILE A 429 15.60 -29.29 -3.06
C ILE A 429 15.24 -27.80 -3.05
N VAL A 430 14.29 -27.39 -3.91
CA VAL A 430 13.78 -26.02 -3.96
C VAL A 430 13.16 -25.62 -2.63
N ALA A 431 12.36 -26.50 -2.01
CA ALA A 431 11.77 -26.24 -0.69
C ALA A 431 12.82 -26.09 0.41
N ALA A 432 13.82 -26.98 0.45
CA ALA A 432 14.91 -26.88 1.42
C ALA A 432 15.68 -25.55 1.29
N ALA A 433 15.99 -25.15 0.05
CA ALA A 433 16.67 -23.89 -0.22
C ALA A 433 15.79 -22.67 0.10
N ALA A 434 14.50 -22.71 -0.27
CA ALA A 434 13.52 -21.64 -0.03
C ALA A 434 13.24 -21.46 1.46
N PHE A 435 13.08 -22.53 2.25
CA PHE A 435 12.92 -22.45 3.70
C PHE A 435 14.17 -21.88 4.38
N GLY A 436 15.37 -22.29 3.93
CA GLY A 436 16.63 -21.74 4.46
C GLY A 436 16.79 -20.25 4.16
N ALA A 437 16.47 -19.83 2.94
CA ALA A 437 16.45 -18.42 2.55
C ALA A 437 15.37 -17.62 3.30
N LEU A 438 14.15 -18.17 3.43
CA LEU A 438 13.06 -17.58 4.19
C LEU A 438 13.48 -17.37 5.65
N TYR A 439 14.05 -18.39 6.31
CA TYR A 439 14.50 -18.25 7.69
C TYR A 439 15.53 -17.13 7.82
N LEU A 440 16.52 -17.07 6.91
CA LEU A 440 17.51 -16.01 6.88
C LEU A 440 16.85 -14.63 6.75
N LEU A 441 15.93 -14.46 5.80
CA LEU A 441 15.20 -13.22 5.58
C LEU A 441 14.32 -12.84 6.78
N LEU A 442 13.59 -13.78 7.38
CA LEU A 442 12.76 -13.53 8.57
C LEU A 442 13.60 -13.05 9.76
N VAL A 443 14.76 -13.68 9.99
CA VAL A 443 15.68 -13.24 11.03
C VAL A 443 16.23 -11.85 10.72
N ILE A 444 16.62 -11.58 9.48
CA ILE A 444 17.11 -10.25 9.08
C ILE A 444 16.03 -9.20 9.30
N THR A 445 14.81 -9.43 8.83
CA THR A 445 13.67 -8.53 9.03
C THR A 445 13.46 -8.29 10.52
N HIS A 446 13.46 -9.33 11.35
CA HIS A 446 13.36 -9.15 12.80
C HIS A 446 14.50 -8.27 13.36
N THR A 447 15.75 -8.53 12.94
CA THR A 447 16.91 -7.77 13.43
C THR A 447 16.91 -6.32 12.95
N LEU A 448 16.51 -6.05 11.71
CA LEU A 448 16.39 -4.71 11.16
C LEU A 448 15.38 -3.89 11.95
N PHE A 449 14.16 -4.41 12.14
CA PHE A 449 13.12 -3.70 12.87
C PHE A 449 13.39 -3.61 14.37
N SER A 450 14.13 -4.55 14.96
CA SER A 450 14.58 -4.44 16.35
C SER A 450 15.47 -3.22 16.60
N THR A 451 16.22 -2.75 15.59
CA THR A 451 17.03 -1.53 15.70
C THR A 451 16.22 -0.23 15.75
N ILE A 452 14.96 -0.26 15.29
CA ILE A 452 14.01 0.86 15.25
C ILE A 452 13.03 0.82 16.45
N SER A 453 13.15 -0.18 17.33
CA SER A 453 12.31 -0.31 18.51
C SER A 453 12.45 0.85 19.50
N GLU A 454 11.43 1.05 20.33
CA GLU A 454 11.37 2.09 21.37
C GLU A 454 12.54 2.01 22.37
N GLN A 455 13.03 0.81 22.62
CA GLN A 455 14.13 0.51 23.56
C GLN A 455 15.52 0.74 22.93
N SER A 456 15.60 0.96 21.62
CA SER A 456 16.87 1.14 20.91
C SER A 456 17.31 2.60 20.91
N PRO A 457 18.57 2.94 21.25
CA PRO A 457 19.10 4.30 21.14
C PRO A 457 18.93 4.88 19.72
N LYS A 458 19.10 4.03 18.70
CA LYS A 458 18.90 4.43 17.30
C LYS A 458 17.43 4.71 16.98
N GLY A 459 16.52 3.91 17.53
CA GLY A 459 15.08 4.12 17.40
C GLY A 459 14.65 5.45 18.02
N GLN A 460 15.20 5.78 19.20
CA GLN A 460 14.95 7.07 19.86
C GLN A 460 15.52 8.25 19.06
N THR A 461 16.74 8.14 18.51
CA THR A 461 17.31 9.20 17.66
C THR A 461 16.54 9.39 16.35
N LEU A 462 16.03 8.30 15.76
CA LEU A 462 15.23 8.34 14.54
C LEU A 462 13.82 8.90 14.82
N ALA A 463 13.22 8.53 15.95
CA ALA A 463 11.97 9.10 16.43
C ALA A 463 12.12 10.61 16.66
N ALA A 464 13.21 11.05 17.31
CA ALA A 464 13.52 12.46 17.51
C ALA A 464 13.76 13.20 16.18
N SER A 465 14.51 12.61 15.24
CA SER A 465 14.77 13.22 13.93
C SER A 465 13.52 13.30 13.05
N LEU A 466 12.54 12.40 13.23
CA LEU A 466 11.22 12.46 12.61
C LEU A 466 10.19 13.21 13.47
N GLY A 467 10.53 13.59 14.71
CA GLY A 467 9.64 14.29 15.64
C GLY A 467 8.42 13.48 16.06
N ILE A 468 8.40 12.16 15.84
CA ILE A 468 7.29 11.29 16.25
C ILE A 468 7.65 10.59 17.56
N SER A 469 6.65 10.12 18.30
CA SER A 469 6.92 9.34 19.51
C SER A 469 7.66 8.05 19.16
N ALA A 470 8.61 7.64 20.00
CA ALA A 470 9.34 6.38 19.83
C ALA A 470 8.38 5.17 19.81
N GLY A 471 7.28 5.24 20.58
CA GLY A 471 6.21 4.25 20.56
C GLY A 471 5.48 4.17 19.21
N THR A 472 5.14 5.30 18.59
CA THR A 472 4.49 5.32 17.26
C THR A 472 5.40 4.77 16.17
N LEU A 473 6.69 5.12 16.21
CA LEU A 473 7.69 4.58 15.29
C LEU A 473 7.87 3.07 15.48
N ALA A 474 7.92 2.61 16.73
CA ALA A 474 8.04 1.19 17.06
C ALA A 474 6.80 0.39 16.62
N PHE A 475 5.60 0.93 16.81
CA PHE A 475 4.35 0.32 16.34
C PHE A 475 4.30 0.21 14.82
N GLY A 476 4.59 1.31 14.10
CA GLY A 476 4.66 1.30 12.64
C GLY A 476 5.72 0.34 12.10
N GLY A 477 6.90 0.30 12.74
CA GLY A 477 7.95 -0.66 12.43
C GLY A 477 7.55 -2.11 12.68
N ALA A 478 6.80 -2.39 13.75
CA ALA A 478 6.28 -3.72 14.05
C ALA A 478 5.24 -4.17 13.00
N LEU A 479 4.32 -3.29 12.60
CA LEU A 479 3.33 -3.57 11.57
C LEU A 479 3.98 -3.82 10.21
N LEU A 480 4.94 -2.98 9.81
CA LEU A 480 5.71 -3.16 8.59
C LEU A 480 6.53 -4.47 8.62
N SER A 481 7.16 -4.79 9.77
CA SER A 481 7.85 -6.06 9.98
C SER A 481 6.90 -7.25 9.79
N ALA A 482 5.70 -7.19 10.37
CA ALA A 482 4.69 -8.23 10.22
C ALA A 482 4.26 -8.40 8.76
N GLY A 483 3.96 -7.29 8.07
CA GLY A 483 3.60 -7.29 6.65
C GLY A 483 4.69 -7.90 5.77
N ILE A 484 5.95 -7.49 5.95
CA ILE A 484 7.10 -8.06 5.21
C ILE A 484 7.24 -9.56 5.49
N ARG A 485 7.10 -10.01 6.75
CA ARG A 485 7.20 -11.45 7.07
C ARG A 485 6.09 -12.26 6.42
N VAL A 486 4.85 -11.77 6.42
CA VAL A 486 3.73 -12.42 5.72
C VAL A 486 4.01 -12.49 4.22
N MET A 487 4.47 -11.39 3.62
CA MET A 487 4.84 -11.36 2.21
C MET A 487 5.97 -12.35 1.89
N LEU A 488 7.01 -12.44 2.74
CA LEU A 488 8.11 -13.39 2.58
C LEU A 488 7.63 -14.84 2.71
N ILE A 489 6.76 -15.15 3.67
CA ILE A 489 6.17 -16.48 3.84
C ILE A 489 5.32 -16.83 2.62
N LEU A 490 4.48 -15.91 2.15
CA LEU A 490 3.67 -16.10 0.95
C LEU A 490 4.55 -16.29 -0.29
N ALA A 491 5.59 -15.48 -0.47
CA ALA A 491 6.53 -15.62 -1.57
C ALA A 491 7.27 -16.96 -1.54
N ALA A 492 7.72 -17.42 -0.36
CA ALA A 492 8.34 -18.72 -0.21
C ALA A 492 7.35 -19.87 -0.48
N PHE A 493 6.11 -19.76 0.01
CA PHE A 493 5.05 -20.72 -0.27
C PHE A 493 4.73 -20.81 -1.76
N LEU A 494 4.56 -19.66 -2.43
CA LEU A 494 4.34 -19.56 -3.86
C LEU A 494 5.54 -20.08 -4.67
N LEU A 495 6.77 -19.88 -4.21
CA LEU A 495 7.97 -20.43 -4.86
C LEU A 495 8.05 -21.95 -4.74
N ILE A 496 7.72 -22.48 -3.55
CA ILE A 496 7.74 -23.93 -3.27
C ILE A 496 6.68 -24.65 -4.11
N ILE A 497 5.45 -24.12 -4.09
CA ILE A 497 4.35 -24.66 -4.90
C ILE A 497 4.65 -24.43 -6.38
N GLY A 498 5.05 -23.21 -6.74
CA GLY A 498 5.35 -22.75 -8.09
C GLY A 498 4.24 -23.03 -9.10
N PRO A 499 4.42 -22.64 -10.37
CA PRO A 499 3.63 -23.21 -11.45
C PRO A 499 3.92 -24.72 -11.46
N TRP A 500 2.88 -25.54 -11.34
CA TRP A 500 3.03 -27.00 -11.37
C TRP A 500 3.53 -27.47 -12.75
N GLU A 501 3.31 -26.67 -13.80
CA GLU A 501 3.64 -26.94 -15.20
C GLU A 501 5.14 -26.86 -15.55
N VAL A 502 6.03 -26.62 -14.59
CA VAL A 502 7.47 -26.48 -14.87
C VAL A 502 8.10 -27.88 -14.92
N SER A 503 8.39 -28.35 -16.13
CA SER A 503 9.24 -29.54 -16.34
C SER A 503 10.67 -29.25 -15.89
N THR A 504 11.43 -30.28 -15.55
CA THR A 504 12.88 -30.15 -15.29
C THR A 504 13.61 -29.52 -16.48
N ALA A 505 13.07 -29.70 -17.69
CA ALA A 505 13.58 -29.12 -18.93
C ALA A 505 13.32 -27.61 -19.09
N ASP A 506 12.28 -27.07 -18.44
CA ASP A 506 11.84 -25.67 -18.58
C ASP A 506 12.14 -24.83 -17.34
N LEU A 507 12.92 -25.37 -16.39
CA LEU A 507 13.33 -24.67 -15.16
C LEU A 507 14.03 -23.35 -15.47
N PHE A 508 14.88 -23.36 -16.50
CA PHE A 508 15.64 -22.18 -16.90
C PHE A 508 14.73 -21.11 -17.52
N ASP A 509 13.88 -21.49 -18.47
CA ASP A 509 12.93 -20.59 -19.14
C ASP A 509 11.94 -19.99 -18.14
N THR A 510 11.54 -20.76 -17.13
CA THR A 510 10.68 -20.28 -16.04
C THR A 510 11.40 -19.23 -15.20
N VAL A 511 12.61 -19.50 -14.73
CA VAL A 511 13.40 -18.56 -13.90
C VAL A 511 13.72 -17.28 -14.66
N ARG A 512 14.05 -17.38 -15.95
CA ARG A 512 14.31 -16.22 -16.83
C ARG A 512 13.08 -15.34 -17.01
N ASN A 513 11.89 -15.96 -17.08
CA ASN A 513 10.64 -15.27 -17.41
C ASN A 513 9.71 -15.09 -16.20
N ILE A 514 10.17 -15.23 -14.96
CA ILE A 514 9.34 -14.94 -13.77
C ILE A 514 9.02 -13.45 -13.79
N PRO A 515 7.77 -13.02 -14.06
CA PRO A 515 7.40 -11.66 -13.72
C PRO A 515 7.43 -11.62 -12.20
N PHE A 516 8.20 -10.70 -11.60
CA PHE A 516 8.25 -10.51 -10.15
C PHE A 516 6.92 -9.96 -9.57
N GLY A 517 5.77 -10.29 -10.15
CA GLY A 517 4.44 -9.93 -9.71
C GLY A 517 3.40 -11.00 -9.98
N PHE A 518 2.40 -11.03 -9.11
CA PHE A 518 1.26 -11.93 -9.18
C PHE A 518 -0.03 -11.11 -9.28
N LYS A 519 -0.96 -11.54 -10.15
CA LYS A 519 -2.27 -10.90 -10.30
C LYS A 519 -3.25 -11.52 -9.29
N ILE A 520 -3.89 -10.71 -8.46
CA ILE A 520 -5.03 -11.11 -7.62
C ILE A 520 -6.24 -10.29 -8.06
N GLY A 521 -7.11 -10.89 -8.87
CA GLY A 521 -8.19 -10.14 -9.52
C GLY A 521 -7.65 -9.10 -10.51
N GLU A 522 -8.06 -7.84 -10.37
CA GLU A 522 -7.54 -6.71 -11.16
C GLU A 522 -6.22 -6.11 -10.61
N LEU A 523 -5.82 -6.49 -9.39
CA LEU A 523 -4.62 -5.96 -8.74
C LEU A 523 -3.37 -6.69 -9.23
N HIS A 524 -2.48 -5.96 -9.89
CA HIS A 524 -1.14 -6.44 -10.26
C HIS A 524 -0.16 -6.10 -9.14
N LEU A 525 0.05 -7.03 -8.22
CA LEU A 525 1.01 -6.85 -7.13
C LEU A 525 2.37 -7.36 -7.58
N SER A 526 3.23 -6.43 -7.99
CA SER A 526 4.65 -6.70 -8.26
C SER A 526 5.53 -6.29 -7.08
N PHE A 527 6.69 -6.94 -6.92
CA PHE A 527 7.67 -6.51 -5.93
C PHE A 527 8.06 -5.04 -6.14
N GLU A 528 8.17 -4.61 -7.39
CA GLU A 528 8.45 -3.22 -7.76
C GLU A 528 7.36 -2.27 -7.28
N THR A 529 6.08 -2.54 -7.59
CA THR A 529 4.94 -1.69 -7.17
C THR A 529 4.83 -1.60 -5.64
N VAL A 530 5.11 -2.69 -4.92
CA VAL A 530 5.13 -2.68 -3.45
C VAL A 530 6.26 -1.81 -2.91
N VAL A 531 7.46 -1.90 -3.49
CA VAL A 531 8.62 -1.11 -3.07
C VAL A 531 8.44 0.37 -3.40
N THR A 532 7.94 0.70 -4.60
CA THR A 532 7.68 2.09 -5.01
C THR A 532 6.56 2.71 -4.17
N ALA A 533 5.46 1.98 -3.91
CA ALA A 533 4.40 2.44 -3.03
C ALA A 533 4.89 2.68 -1.60
N ALA A 534 5.71 1.77 -1.04
CA ALA A 534 6.29 1.92 0.29
C ALA A 534 7.26 3.11 0.36
N PHE A 535 8.07 3.30 -0.68
CA PHE A 535 8.98 4.45 -0.80
C PHE A 535 8.21 5.77 -0.89
N LEU A 536 7.19 5.85 -1.74
CA LEU A 536 6.32 7.02 -1.89
C LEU A 536 5.60 7.35 -0.58
N LEU A 537 5.07 6.34 0.12
CA LEU A 537 4.45 6.53 1.44
C LEU A 537 5.44 7.17 2.42
N LEU A 538 6.65 6.60 2.52
CA LEU A 538 7.67 7.10 3.44
C LEU A 538 8.12 8.52 3.07
N LEU A 539 8.32 8.80 1.79
CA LEU A 539 8.67 10.12 1.28
C LEU A 539 7.60 11.15 1.64
N LEU A 540 6.32 10.85 1.39
CA LEU A 540 5.20 11.76 1.66
C LEU A 540 5.00 12.01 3.16
N LEU A 541 5.20 11.00 4.01
CA LEU A 541 5.17 11.17 5.46
C LEU A 541 6.32 12.07 5.94
N VAL A 542 7.52 11.92 5.38
CA VAL A 542 8.67 12.78 5.70
C VAL A 542 8.40 14.22 5.26
N VAL A 543 7.89 14.43 4.05
CA VAL A 543 7.51 15.77 3.55
C VAL A 543 6.45 16.40 4.45
N THR A 544 5.40 15.66 4.78
CA THR A 544 4.34 16.11 5.70
C THR A 544 4.94 16.58 7.02
N ARG A 545 5.90 15.81 7.56
CA ARG A 545 6.54 16.14 8.83
C ARG A 545 7.44 17.37 8.75
N ILE A 546 8.17 17.54 7.65
CA ILE A 546 8.98 18.74 7.40
C ILE A 546 8.07 19.97 7.39
N VAL A 547 6.94 19.89 6.68
CA VAL A 547 5.97 20.99 6.61
C VAL A 547 5.33 21.26 7.97
N GLN A 548 4.96 20.22 8.73
CA GLN A 548 4.45 20.39 10.10
C GLN A 548 5.43 21.11 11.01
N ARG A 549 6.71 20.73 10.96
CA ARG A 549 7.75 21.41 11.75
C ARG A 549 7.91 22.86 11.33
N TRP A 550 7.94 23.13 10.03
CA TRP A 550 8.02 24.50 9.53
C TRP A 550 6.80 25.34 9.96
N LEU A 551 5.58 24.77 9.94
CA LEU A 551 4.39 25.42 10.50
C LEU A 551 4.58 25.73 11.99
N GLU A 552 5.06 24.76 12.77
CA GLU A 552 5.21 24.86 14.22
C GLU A 552 6.31 25.84 14.65
N THR A 553 7.45 25.87 13.94
CA THR A 553 8.64 26.64 14.38
C THR A 553 8.79 27.99 13.69
N GLU A 554 8.30 28.15 12.46
CA GLU A 554 8.51 29.38 11.68
C GLU A 554 7.22 30.16 11.41
N LEU A 555 6.17 29.49 10.92
CA LEU A 555 4.97 30.19 10.44
C LEU A 555 4.03 30.59 11.59
N LEU A 556 3.54 29.62 12.36
CA LEU A 556 2.52 29.84 13.38
C LEU A 556 2.98 30.72 14.55
N PRO A 557 4.24 30.63 15.04
CA PRO A 557 4.71 31.52 16.10
C PRO A 557 4.75 33.00 15.71
N ARG A 558 4.78 33.31 14.41
CA ARG A 558 4.72 34.69 13.89
C ARG A 558 3.28 35.23 13.79
N THR A 559 2.27 34.40 14.05
CA THR A 559 0.86 34.79 14.05
C THR A 559 0.39 35.22 15.45
N ARG A 560 -0.76 35.88 15.54
CA ARG A 560 -1.41 36.23 16.83
C ARG A 560 -2.27 35.10 17.41
N LEU A 561 -2.11 33.87 16.93
CA LEU A 561 -2.95 32.73 17.33
C LEU A 561 -2.55 32.19 18.71
N GLU A 562 -3.54 31.74 19.49
CA GLU A 562 -3.30 31.09 20.78
C GLU A 562 -2.51 29.77 20.60
N PRO A 563 -1.63 29.39 21.54
CA PRO A 563 -0.81 28.17 21.45
C PRO A 563 -1.62 26.88 21.23
N SER A 564 -2.81 26.79 21.82
CA SER A 564 -3.75 25.67 21.68
C SER A 564 -4.25 25.52 20.23
N LEU A 565 -4.52 26.64 19.55
CA LEU A 565 -4.95 26.65 18.17
C LEU A 565 -3.79 26.32 17.22
N GLN A 566 -2.58 26.81 17.51
CA GLN A 566 -1.38 26.48 16.74
C GLN A 566 -1.14 24.96 16.73
N LEU A 567 -1.14 24.33 17.91
CA LEU A 567 -1.00 22.87 18.03
C LEU A 567 -2.10 22.11 17.28
N SER A 568 -3.34 22.62 17.35
CA SER A 568 -4.48 22.02 16.64
C SER A 568 -4.29 22.07 15.12
N ILE A 569 -3.84 23.20 14.57
CA ILE A 569 -3.57 23.36 13.13
C ILE A 569 -2.48 22.39 12.67
N VAL A 570 -1.35 22.32 13.39
CA VAL A 570 -0.25 21.40 13.07
C VAL A 570 -0.72 19.95 13.09
N THR A 571 -1.53 19.58 14.08
CA THR A 571 -2.06 18.22 14.24
C THR A 571 -3.01 17.85 13.11
N ILE A 572 -3.97 18.72 12.77
CA ILE A 572 -4.91 18.53 11.66
C ILE A 572 -4.16 18.39 10.33
N PHE A 573 -3.18 19.27 10.08
CA PHE A 573 -2.36 19.17 8.87
C PHE A 573 -1.61 17.84 8.78
N GLY A 574 -1.10 17.35 9.92
CA GLY A 574 -0.47 16.03 9.99
C GLY A 574 -1.39 14.88 9.63
N TYR A 575 -2.62 14.88 10.15
CA TYR A 575 -3.60 13.85 9.82
C TYR A 575 -3.99 13.89 8.35
N ILE A 576 -4.24 15.08 7.80
CA ILE A 576 -4.54 15.24 6.36
C ILE A 576 -3.37 14.74 5.52
N GLY A 577 -2.14 15.13 5.83
CA GLY A 577 -0.96 14.67 5.10
C GLY A 577 -0.75 13.16 5.20
N ALA A 578 -0.98 12.55 6.37
CA ALA A 578 -0.89 11.10 6.54
C ALA A 578 -1.97 10.34 5.75
N ILE A 579 -3.22 10.80 5.80
CA ILE A 579 -4.33 10.20 5.03
C ILE A 579 -4.04 10.28 3.52
N THR A 580 -3.58 11.44 3.05
CA THR A 580 -3.21 11.64 1.63
C THR A 580 -2.04 10.74 1.23
N ALA A 581 -1.01 10.63 2.08
CA ALA A 581 0.14 9.76 1.83
C ALA A 581 -0.27 8.29 1.70
N ILE A 582 -1.14 7.82 2.60
CA ILE A 582 -1.70 6.46 2.55
C ILE A 582 -2.54 6.27 1.29
N GLY A 583 -3.40 7.24 0.96
CA GLY A 583 -4.23 7.21 -0.25
C GLY A 583 -3.39 7.04 -1.52
N ILE A 584 -2.37 7.88 -1.71
CA ILE A 584 -1.47 7.82 -2.87
C ILE A 584 -0.71 6.49 -2.93
N ALA A 585 -0.23 5.99 -1.78
CA ALA A 585 0.46 4.71 -1.73
C ALA A 585 -0.46 3.53 -2.10
N LEU A 586 -1.73 3.57 -1.68
CA LEU A 586 -2.74 2.59 -2.08
C LEU A 586 -3.03 2.65 -3.58
N THR A 587 -3.11 3.85 -4.18
CA THR A 587 -3.23 3.98 -5.65
C THR A 587 -2.06 3.31 -6.37
N GLY A 588 -0.83 3.51 -5.86
CA GLY A 588 0.37 2.88 -6.42
C GLY A 588 0.37 1.34 -6.34
N LEU A 589 -0.41 0.76 -5.42
CA LEU A 589 -0.66 -0.68 -5.31
C LEU A 589 -1.82 -1.16 -6.19
N GLY A 590 -2.46 -0.27 -6.95
CA GLY A 590 -3.60 -0.58 -7.82
C GLY A 590 -4.97 -0.51 -7.14
N PHE A 591 -5.07 -0.04 -5.89
CA PHE A 591 -6.38 0.09 -5.25
C PHE A 591 -7.19 1.23 -5.86
N ASP A 592 -8.48 0.94 -6.12
CA ASP A 592 -9.43 1.94 -6.60
C ASP A 592 -9.84 2.91 -5.47
N LEU A 593 -9.32 4.14 -5.55
CA LEU A 593 -9.63 5.20 -4.61
C LEU A 593 -11.10 5.63 -4.67
N GLN A 594 -11.83 5.40 -5.75
CA GLN A 594 -13.25 5.79 -5.82
C GLN A 594 -14.08 5.04 -4.78
N LYS A 595 -13.80 3.75 -4.56
CA LYS A 595 -14.48 2.93 -3.54
C LYS A 595 -14.18 3.42 -2.12
N ILE A 596 -12.94 3.81 -1.85
CA ILE A 596 -12.53 4.38 -0.56
C ILE A 596 -13.14 5.79 -0.38
N ALA A 597 -13.15 6.59 -1.45
CA ALA A 597 -13.71 7.94 -1.45
C ALA A 597 -15.21 7.93 -1.16
N LEU A 598 -15.96 6.91 -1.59
CA LEU A 598 -17.37 6.75 -1.23
C LEU A 598 -17.56 6.59 0.29
N ILE A 599 -16.77 5.72 0.93
CA ILE A 599 -16.81 5.50 2.38
C ILE A 599 -16.34 6.76 3.13
N ALA A 600 -15.25 7.37 2.67
CA ALA A 600 -14.73 8.61 3.24
C ALA A 600 -15.73 9.77 3.07
N GLY A 601 -16.47 9.82 1.97
CA GLY A 601 -17.53 10.78 1.70
C GLY A 601 -18.70 10.62 2.68
N ALA A 602 -19.20 9.39 2.85
CA ALA A 602 -20.24 9.10 3.84
C ALA A 602 -19.81 9.45 5.28
N LEU A 603 -18.56 9.12 5.64
CA LEU A 603 -17.98 9.49 6.93
C LEU A 603 -17.87 11.02 7.08
N SER A 604 -17.43 11.73 6.03
CA SER A 604 -17.32 13.19 6.01
C SER A 604 -18.68 13.86 6.20
N VAL A 605 -19.72 13.34 5.55
CA VAL A 605 -21.10 13.81 5.74
C VAL A 605 -21.56 13.57 7.19
N GLY A 606 -21.31 12.39 7.75
CA GLY A 606 -21.63 12.08 9.15
C GLY A 606 -20.93 13.01 10.15
N ILE A 607 -19.62 13.27 9.93
CA ILE A 607 -18.85 14.22 10.74
C ILE A 607 -19.40 15.65 10.56
N GLY A 608 -19.74 16.04 9.32
CA GLY A 608 -20.34 17.35 9.03
C GLY A 608 -21.64 17.59 9.77
N PHE A 609 -22.54 16.61 9.79
CA PHE A 609 -23.76 16.67 10.59
C PHE A 609 -23.47 16.76 12.09
N GLY A 610 -22.50 15.99 12.60
CA GLY A 610 -22.08 16.05 14.01
C GLY A 610 -21.49 17.42 14.41
N LEU A 611 -20.78 18.09 13.50
CA LEU A 611 -20.13 19.37 13.73
C LEU A 611 -21.03 20.58 13.42
N GLN A 612 -22.22 20.36 12.83
CA GLN A 612 -23.12 21.43 12.39
C GLN A 612 -23.41 22.47 13.49
N SER A 613 -23.67 22.02 14.71
CA SER A 613 -23.97 22.91 15.85
C SER A 613 -22.76 23.74 16.27
N VAL A 614 -21.54 23.17 16.19
CA VAL A 614 -20.31 23.87 16.54
C VAL A 614 -20.00 24.95 15.50
N VAL A 615 -20.13 24.63 14.21
CA VAL A 615 -19.95 25.59 13.12
C VAL A 615 -20.99 26.70 13.19
N SER A 616 -22.27 26.35 13.40
CA SER A 616 -23.34 27.33 13.53
C SER A 616 -23.08 28.32 14.67
N ASN A 617 -22.67 27.83 15.85
CA ASN A 617 -22.32 28.67 16.99
C ASN A 617 -21.08 29.55 16.73
N PHE A 618 -20.07 29.00 16.04
CA PHE A 618 -18.87 29.76 15.66
C PHE A 618 -19.20 30.91 14.70
N VAL A 619 -19.93 30.61 13.61
CA VAL A 619 -20.35 31.61 12.62
C VAL A 619 -21.25 32.66 13.28
N SER A 620 -22.20 32.23 14.11
CA SER A 620 -23.05 33.15 14.88
C SER A 620 -22.22 34.04 15.80
N GLY A 621 -21.19 33.51 16.45
CA GLY A 621 -20.27 34.30 17.26
C GLY A 621 -19.51 35.36 16.47
N LEU A 622 -19.04 35.03 15.25
CA LEU A 622 -18.38 35.98 14.37
C LEU A 622 -19.33 37.12 13.99
N ILE A 623 -20.58 36.79 13.62
CA ILE A 623 -21.64 37.76 13.30
C ILE A 623 -21.91 38.68 14.50
N LEU A 624 -22.05 38.12 15.70
CA LEU A 624 -22.25 38.91 16.93
C LEU A 624 -21.09 39.86 17.20
N LEU A 625 -19.84 39.47 16.92
CA LEU A 625 -18.66 40.31 17.11
C LEU A 625 -18.54 41.42 16.06
N THR A 626 -18.92 41.16 14.81
CA THR A 626 -18.85 42.12 13.70
C THR A 626 -20.01 43.09 13.70
N GLU A 627 -21.25 42.61 13.79
CA GLU A 627 -22.46 43.44 13.73
C GLU A 627 -22.83 44.04 15.09
N ARG A 628 -22.38 43.39 16.18
CA ARG A 628 -22.62 43.82 17.57
C ARG A 628 -24.09 44.13 17.86
N PRO A 629 -25.07 43.25 17.56
CA PRO A 629 -26.48 43.49 17.87
C PRO A 629 -26.74 43.58 19.39
N ILE A 630 -25.93 42.87 20.17
CA ILE A 630 -25.82 42.97 21.64
C ILE A 630 -24.40 43.40 22.02
N ARG A 631 -24.26 44.19 23.08
CA ARG A 631 -22.97 44.65 23.62
C ARG A 631 -22.79 44.15 25.04
N VAL A 632 -21.53 44.03 25.46
CA VAL A 632 -21.19 43.79 26.86
C VAL A 632 -21.73 44.96 27.69
N GLY A 633 -22.53 44.64 28.71
CA GLY A 633 -23.27 45.59 29.54
C GLY A 633 -24.74 45.78 29.15
N ASP A 634 -25.20 45.28 28.00
CA ASP A 634 -26.62 45.38 27.64
C ASP A 634 -27.48 44.49 28.54
N THR A 635 -28.67 44.98 28.89
CA THR A 635 -29.70 44.21 29.61
C THR A 635 -30.65 43.59 28.60
N ILE A 636 -30.63 42.25 28.53
CA ILE A 636 -31.32 41.50 27.49
C ILE A 636 -32.19 40.38 28.07
N VAL A 637 -33.23 40.02 27.33
CA VAL A 637 -34.04 38.82 27.56
C VAL A 637 -33.86 37.88 26.37
N VAL A 638 -33.41 36.66 26.63
CA VAL A 638 -33.24 35.61 25.62
C VAL A 638 -33.59 34.25 26.23
N LYS A 639 -34.40 33.45 25.53
CA LYS A 639 -34.90 32.15 26.04
C LYS A 639 -35.56 32.17 27.43
N GLY A 640 -36.14 33.30 27.84
CA GLY A 640 -36.78 33.45 29.15
C GLY A 640 -35.81 33.81 30.28
N GLU A 641 -34.50 33.89 30.01
CA GLU A 641 -33.50 34.40 30.94
C GLU A 641 -33.31 35.90 30.72
N GLU A 642 -33.35 36.68 31.80
CA GLU A 642 -33.12 38.13 31.79
C GLU A 642 -31.87 38.47 32.60
N GLY A 643 -30.97 39.27 32.02
CA GLY A 643 -29.71 39.63 32.68
C GLY A 643 -28.79 40.51 31.85
N TRP A 644 -27.60 40.78 32.41
CA TRP A 644 -26.57 41.61 31.79
C TRP A 644 -25.58 40.78 31.00
N VAL A 645 -25.28 41.19 29.76
CA VAL A 645 -24.23 40.56 28.96
C VAL A 645 -22.86 40.84 29.57
N ARG A 646 -22.18 39.81 30.06
CA ARG A 646 -20.82 39.93 30.64
C ARG A 646 -19.73 39.79 29.60
N ARG A 647 -19.87 38.85 28.68
CA ARG A 647 -18.84 38.57 27.66
C ARG A 647 -19.38 37.75 26.50
N VAL A 648 -19.02 38.16 25.28
CA VAL A 648 -19.31 37.45 24.03
C VAL A 648 -18.05 36.69 23.62
N ARG A 649 -18.11 35.35 23.58
CA ARG A 649 -17.01 34.50 23.08
C ARG A 649 -17.39 33.93 21.72
N VAL A 650 -16.45 33.22 21.10
CA VAL A 650 -16.62 32.66 19.75
C VAL A 650 -17.79 31.67 19.63
N ARG A 651 -18.11 30.88 20.67
CA ARG A 651 -19.18 29.85 20.60
C ARG A 651 -20.40 30.12 21.49
N ALA A 652 -20.23 30.91 22.53
CA ALA A 652 -21.30 31.21 23.48
C ALA A 652 -21.12 32.60 24.07
N THR A 653 -22.23 33.19 24.49
CA THR A 653 -22.29 34.47 25.21
C THR A 653 -22.71 34.20 26.64
N GLU A 654 -22.06 34.87 27.57
CA GLU A 654 -22.34 34.75 29.00
C GLU A 654 -23.15 35.94 29.47
N ILE A 655 -24.30 35.66 30.07
CA ILE A 655 -25.15 36.64 30.74
C ILE A 655 -25.15 36.38 32.24
N GLU A 656 -25.24 37.42 33.04
CA GLU A 656 -25.44 37.31 34.48
C GLU A 656 -26.86 37.73 34.83
N THR A 657 -27.64 36.84 35.45
CA THR A 657 -29.02 37.11 35.84
C THR A 657 -29.08 38.03 37.06
N PHE A 658 -30.27 38.55 37.38
CA PHE A 658 -30.49 39.35 38.60
C PHE A 658 -30.15 38.58 39.89
N ASP A 659 -30.25 37.25 39.87
CA ASP A 659 -29.86 36.36 40.97
C ASP A 659 -28.34 36.12 41.04
N ARG A 660 -27.54 36.82 40.22
CA ARG A 660 -26.09 36.67 40.06
C ARG A 660 -25.64 35.29 39.55
N ALA A 661 -26.52 34.56 38.85
CA ALA A 661 -26.14 33.33 38.18
C ALA A 661 -25.52 33.64 36.81
N SER A 662 -24.42 32.96 36.47
CA SER A 662 -23.82 33.02 35.14
C SER A 662 -24.47 31.99 34.22
N VAL A 663 -25.14 32.46 33.18
CA VAL A 663 -25.83 31.63 32.18
C VAL A 663 -25.07 31.71 30.86
N ILE A 664 -24.67 30.55 30.34
CA ILE A 664 -23.91 30.41 29.10
C ILE A 664 -24.87 30.00 27.99
N ILE A 665 -25.11 30.90 27.04
CA ILE A 665 -26.06 30.69 25.95
C ILE A 665 -25.29 30.52 24.64
N PRO A 666 -25.57 29.46 23.85
CA PRO A 666 -24.95 29.27 22.54
C PRO A 666 -25.21 30.47 21.62
N ASN A 667 -24.21 30.89 20.84
CA ASN A 667 -24.33 32.10 20.02
C ASN A 667 -25.42 31.97 18.94
N SER A 668 -25.68 30.77 18.44
CA SER A 668 -26.75 30.52 17.46
C SER A 668 -28.11 31.02 17.95
N GLU A 669 -28.39 30.91 19.25
CA GLU A 669 -29.66 31.31 19.85
C GLU A 669 -29.91 32.83 19.79
N PHE A 670 -28.85 33.64 19.73
CA PHE A 670 -28.97 35.10 19.59
C PHE A 670 -29.18 35.55 18.15
N ILE A 671 -28.85 34.69 17.18
CA ILE A 671 -28.98 34.98 15.75
C ILE A 671 -30.30 34.41 15.20
N THR A 672 -30.68 33.20 15.61
CA THR A 672 -31.90 32.55 15.14
C THR A 672 -33.12 32.88 15.99
N GLY A 673 -32.93 33.19 17.28
CA GLY A 673 -33.98 33.47 18.23
C GLY A 673 -34.31 34.97 18.36
N VAL A 674 -35.46 35.26 19.00
CA VAL A 674 -35.84 36.64 19.35
C VAL A 674 -35.07 37.07 20.59
N VAL A 675 -34.33 38.17 20.48
CA VAL A 675 -33.61 38.81 21.59
C VAL A 675 -34.24 40.16 21.88
N LYS A 676 -34.75 40.35 23.10
CA LYS A 676 -35.25 41.65 23.54
C LYS A 676 -34.11 42.38 24.24
N ASN A 677 -33.67 43.50 23.68
CA ASN A 677 -32.62 44.33 24.29
C ASN A 677 -33.25 45.62 24.83
N TRP A 678 -33.16 45.82 26.14
CA TRP A 678 -33.77 46.96 26.82
C TRP A 678 -32.92 48.24 26.74
N THR A 679 -31.60 48.11 26.61
CA THR A 679 -30.64 49.22 26.77
C THR A 679 -29.88 49.61 25.50
N ARG A 680 -30.23 49.01 24.35
CA ARG A 680 -29.48 49.13 23.09
C ARG A 680 -29.23 50.58 22.65
N THR A 681 -30.27 51.41 22.70
CA THR A 681 -30.24 52.78 22.16
C THR A 681 -30.11 53.80 23.28
N ASN A 682 -30.85 53.60 24.38
CA ASN A 682 -30.79 54.40 25.60
C ASN A 682 -31.33 53.56 26.77
N THR A 683 -31.27 54.11 27.98
CA THR A 683 -31.79 53.48 29.20
C THR A 683 -33.27 53.77 29.45
N LEU A 684 -33.97 54.45 28.53
CA LEU A 684 -35.36 54.84 28.74
C LEU A 684 -36.27 53.63 28.66
N GLY A 685 -37.08 53.40 29.69
CA GLY A 685 -38.00 52.28 29.77
C GLY A 685 -39.43 52.75 29.98
N ARG A 686 -40.42 52.13 29.33
CA ARG A 686 -41.83 52.40 29.65
C ARG A 686 -42.29 51.43 30.73
N ILE A 687 -42.73 51.96 31.87
CA ILE A 687 -43.44 51.20 32.90
C ILE A 687 -44.94 51.41 32.76
N VAL A 688 -45.66 50.33 33.03
CA VAL A 688 -47.12 50.27 32.99
C VAL A 688 -47.61 49.86 34.36
N ILE A 689 -48.48 50.65 34.97
CA ILE A 689 -49.08 50.36 36.27
C ILE A 689 -50.59 50.23 36.05
N LYS A 690 -51.15 49.08 36.42
CA LYS A 690 -52.59 48.82 36.35
C LYS A 690 -53.19 49.08 37.72
N ILE A 691 -54.23 49.91 37.77
CA ILE A 691 -54.91 50.30 39.01
C ILE A 691 -56.41 50.08 38.85
N GLY A 692 -57.06 49.43 39.81
CA GLY A 692 -58.52 49.32 39.88
C GLY A 692 -59.08 50.19 41.00
N VAL A 693 -60.06 51.04 40.70
CA VAL A 693 -60.76 51.89 41.69
C VAL A 693 -62.26 51.58 41.69
N ALA A 694 -62.96 51.87 42.79
CA ALA A 694 -64.39 51.62 42.89
C ALA A 694 -65.22 52.49 41.91
N TYR A 695 -66.42 52.03 41.55
CA TYR A 695 -67.29 52.66 40.54
C TYR A 695 -67.82 54.05 40.95
N ASP A 696 -67.86 54.31 42.25
CA ASP A 696 -68.27 55.57 42.87
C ASP A 696 -67.17 56.64 42.86
N SER A 697 -65.95 56.28 42.47
CA SER A 697 -64.81 57.21 42.38
C SER A 697 -64.88 58.06 41.12
N ASP A 698 -64.64 59.38 41.24
CA ASP A 698 -64.62 60.29 40.09
C ASP A 698 -63.42 59.97 39.14
N PRO A 699 -63.67 59.54 37.89
CA PRO A 699 -62.61 59.19 36.95
C PRO A 699 -61.65 60.34 36.62
N VAL A 700 -62.16 61.57 36.62
CA VAL A 700 -61.36 62.77 36.33
C VAL A 700 -60.40 63.05 37.47
N GLN A 701 -60.88 62.92 38.71
CA GLN A 701 -60.07 63.06 39.93
C GLN A 701 -58.99 61.98 40.01
N VAL A 702 -59.33 60.72 39.76
CA VAL A 702 -58.39 59.60 39.73
C VAL A 702 -57.28 59.83 38.70
N ARG A 703 -57.66 60.23 37.48
CA ARG A 703 -56.70 60.55 36.41
C ARG A 703 -55.76 61.70 36.81
N ALA A 704 -56.28 62.77 37.41
CA ALA A 704 -55.49 63.92 37.84
C ALA A 704 -54.43 63.51 38.89
N ILE A 705 -54.84 62.74 39.91
CA ILE A 705 -53.94 62.26 40.96
C ILE A 705 -52.85 61.34 40.40
N LEU A 706 -53.21 60.42 39.50
CA LEU A 706 -52.22 59.51 38.87
C LEU A 706 -51.18 60.28 38.04
N LEU A 707 -51.59 61.32 37.32
CA LEU A 707 -50.68 62.18 36.56
C LEU A 707 -49.79 63.03 37.47
N GLU A 708 -50.35 63.57 38.56
CA GLU A 708 -49.60 64.35 39.55
C GLU A 708 -48.49 63.51 40.19
N ILE A 709 -48.82 62.29 40.64
CA ILE A 709 -47.86 61.38 41.26
C ILE A 709 -46.76 60.98 40.28
N ALA A 710 -47.13 60.66 39.04
CA ALA A 710 -46.15 60.32 38.01
C ALA A 710 -45.24 61.51 37.68
N GLY A 711 -45.79 62.73 37.61
CA GLY A 711 -45.04 63.95 37.35
C GLY A 711 -44.11 64.37 38.49
N ALA A 712 -44.42 64.01 39.73
CA ALA A 712 -43.60 64.32 40.91
C ALA A 712 -42.42 63.33 41.11
N HIS A 713 -42.45 62.16 40.46
CA HIS A 713 -41.44 61.12 40.69
C HIS A 713 -40.11 61.45 39.96
N PRO A 714 -38.96 61.57 40.67
CA PRO A 714 -37.69 62.03 40.06
C PRO A 714 -37.17 61.18 38.90
N GLN A 715 -37.54 59.90 38.86
CA GLN A 715 -37.11 58.97 37.80
C GLN A 715 -38.06 58.90 36.60
N VAL A 716 -39.22 59.57 36.63
CA VAL A 716 -40.15 59.62 35.50
C VAL A 716 -39.78 60.80 34.61
N VAL A 717 -39.60 60.53 33.32
CA VAL A 717 -39.23 61.56 32.34
C VAL A 717 -40.48 62.34 31.94
N GLN A 718 -40.35 63.66 31.86
CA GLN A 718 -41.46 64.57 31.52
C GLN A 718 -41.77 64.60 30.01
N SER A 719 -40.82 64.18 29.17
CA SER A 719 -40.96 64.07 27.72
C SER A 719 -40.45 62.70 27.26
N PRO A 720 -41.34 61.77 26.85
CA PRO A 720 -42.79 61.93 26.68
C PRO A 720 -43.53 62.01 28.03
N PRO A 721 -44.64 62.78 28.12
CA PRO A 721 -45.40 62.93 29.36
C PRO A 721 -46.06 61.61 29.78
N ALA A 722 -46.23 61.44 31.10
CA ALA A 722 -47.00 60.32 31.64
C ALA A 722 -48.46 60.38 31.15
N GLY A 723 -49.05 59.21 30.89
CA GLY A 723 -50.44 59.08 30.48
C GLY A 723 -51.19 58.19 31.45
N ALA A 724 -52.30 58.69 32.00
CA ALA A 724 -53.26 57.91 32.77
C ALA A 724 -54.52 57.72 31.92
N PHE A 725 -54.87 56.46 31.66
CA PHE A 725 -55.97 56.06 30.79
C PHE A 725 -56.99 55.24 31.57
N LEU A 726 -58.28 55.57 31.45
CA LEU A 726 -59.36 54.67 31.82
C LEU A 726 -59.52 53.66 30.68
N LEU A 727 -59.16 52.40 30.90
CA LEU A 727 -59.19 51.35 29.88
C LEU A 727 -60.58 50.77 29.69
N GLY A 728 -61.36 50.71 30.75
CA GLY A 728 -62.69 50.11 30.73
C GLY A 728 -63.33 50.03 32.10
N PHE A 729 -64.53 49.45 32.10
CA PHE A 729 -65.36 49.21 33.28
C PHE A 729 -65.24 47.71 33.61
N GLY A 730 -64.44 47.36 34.62
CA GLY A 730 -64.18 45.98 35.02
C GLY A 730 -65.26 45.42 35.95
N ASN A 731 -65.21 44.12 36.23
CA ASN A 731 -66.27 43.45 37.02
C ASN A 731 -66.44 43.99 38.45
N ILE A 732 -65.40 44.60 39.02
CA ILE A 732 -65.37 45.07 40.41
C ILE A 732 -64.98 46.56 40.55
N GLY A 733 -64.84 47.29 39.45
CA GLY A 733 -64.44 48.71 39.47
C GLY A 733 -63.99 49.26 38.12
N LEU A 734 -63.59 50.53 38.11
CA LEU A 734 -62.98 51.22 36.97
C LEU A 734 -61.51 50.82 36.83
N GLU A 735 -61.08 50.42 35.62
CA GLU A 735 -59.71 49.98 35.35
C GLU A 735 -58.88 51.10 34.72
N PHE A 736 -57.86 51.55 35.45
CA PHE A 736 -56.91 52.56 35.01
C PHE A 736 -55.55 51.96 34.68
N GLU A 737 -54.89 52.54 33.68
CA GLU A 737 -53.50 52.25 33.34
C GLU A 737 -52.69 53.55 33.36
N LEU A 738 -51.73 53.62 34.28
CA LEU A 738 -50.72 54.66 34.32
C LEU A 738 -49.50 54.18 33.53
N ARG A 739 -49.23 54.84 32.40
CA ARG A 739 -48.06 54.62 31.54
C ARG A 739 -47.10 55.78 31.73
N CYS A 740 -45.89 55.49 32.19
CA CYS A 740 -44.83 56.49 32.29
C CYS A 740 -43.51 55.94 31.76
N VAL A 741 -42.67 56.83 31.23
CA VAL A 741 -41.32 56.49 30.79
C VAL A 741 -40.36 56.84 31.91
N VAL A 742 -39.55 55.88 32.34
CA VAL A 742 -38.50 56.06 33.34
C VAL A 742 -37.16 56.36 32.67
N ALA A 743 -36.33 57.16 33.34
CA ALA A 743 -35.00 57.52 32.85
C ALA A 743 -34.04 56.32 32.78
N ASP A 744 -34.29 55.31 33.62
CA ASP A 744 -33.49 54.10 33.75
C ASP A 744 -34.40 52.89 33.93
N VAL A 745 -34.48 52.07 32.90
CA VAL A 745 -35.32 50.85 32.84
C VAL A 745 -34.91 49.82 33.89
N GLU A 746 -33.63 49.80 34.29
CA GLU A 746 -33.13 48.85 35.30
C GLU A 746 -33.71 49.14 36.69
N LYS A 747 -34.03 50.42 36.96
CA LYS A 747 -34.70 50.85 38.19
C LYS A 747 -36.23 50.74 38.11
N GLY A 748 -36.77 50.23 37.00
CA GLY A 748 -38.21 50.18 36.75
C GLY A 748 -39.01 49.48 37.85
N LEU A 749 -38.45 48.44 38.50
CA LEU A 749 -39.10 47.77 39.63
C LEU A 749 -39.21 48.67 40.86
N ALA A 750 -38.12 49.36 41.22
CA ALA A 750 -38.10 50.30 42.34
C ALA A 750 -39.08 51.46 42.10
N VAL A 751 -39.04 52.07 40.91
CA VAL A 751 -39.96 53.15 40.53
C VAL A 751 -41.41 52.69 40.56
N ARG A 752 -41.71 51.48 40.07
CA ARG A 752 -43.07 50.91 40.14
C ARG A 752 -43.52 50.74 41.59
N SER A 753 -42.64 50.27 42.46
CA SER A 753 -42.92 50.15 43.90
C SER A 753 -43.20 51.52 44.55
N ASP A 754 -42.35 52.50 44.29
CA ASP A 754 -42.49 53.86 44.84
C ASP A 754 -43.79 54.53 44.37
N LEU A 755 -44.14 54.37 43.08
CA LEU A 755 -45.41 54.85 42.52
C LEU A 755 -46.60 54.13 43.16
N HIS A 756 -46.56 52.82 43.38
CA HIS A 756 -47.64 52.12 44.10
C HIS A 756 -47.85 52.67 45.51
N TYR A 757 -46.77 52.91 46.27
CA TYR A 757 -46.86 53.50 47.61
C TYR A 757 -47.45 54.91 47.58
N ALA A 758 -47.01 55.74 46.63
CA ALA A 758 -47.52 57.10 46.46
C ALA A 758 -49.00 57.11 46.06
N ILE A 759 -49.41 56.23 45.14
CA ILE A 759 -50.82 56.06 44.71
C ILE A 759 -51.67 55.63 45.90
N MET A 760 -51.24 54.61 46.65
CA MET A 760 -51.98 54.13 47.83
C MET A 760 -52.16 55.21 48.88
N LYS A 761 -51.12 56.01 49.15
CA LYS A 761 -51.17 57.11 50.11
C LYS A 761 -52.15 58.20 49.65
N ARG A 762 -52.03 58.70 48.41
CA ARG A 762 -52.85 59.80 47.90
C ARG A 762 -54.30 59.39 47.68
N PHE A 763 -54.58 58.16 47.27
CA PHE A 763 -55.95 57.66 47.15
C PHE A 763 -56.65 57.60 48.51
N ARG A 764 -55.94 57.19 49.57
CA ARG A 764 -56.47 57.20 50.95
C ARG A 764 -56.76 58.62 51.45
N GLU A 765 -55.88 59.58 51.17
CA GLU A 765 -56.07 61.00 51.53
C GLU A 765 -57.24 61.64 50.76
N ALA A 766 -57.48 61.22 49.52
CA ALA A 766 -58.55 61.71 48.66
C ALA A 766 -59.89 61.00 48.85
N GLY A 767 -59.98 59.99 49.73
CA GLY A 767 -61.19 59.19 49.94
C GLY A 767 -61.55 58.24 48.79
N ILE A 768 -60.60 57.93 47.91
CA ILE A 768 -60.79 57.04 46.75
C ILE A 768 -60.56 55.59 47.21
N GLU A 769 -61.58 54.76 47.13
CA GLU A 769 -61.46 53.33 47.44
C GLU A 769 -60.90 52.54 46.25
N PHE A 770 -59.95 51.65 46.54
CA PHE A 770 -59.54 50.64 45.56
C PHE A 770 -60.70 49.66 45.31
N ALA A 771 -60.80 49.14 44.09
CA ALA A 771 -61.79 48.12 43.75
C ALA A 771 -61.70 46.94 44.72
N ARG A 772 -62.76 46.69 45.48
CA ARG A 772 -62.89 45.52 46.36
C ARG A 772 -63.79 44.50 45.67
N ALA A 773 -63.37 43.24 45.67
CA ALA A 773 -64.31 42.16 45.40
C ALA A 773 -65.29 42.11 46.57
N GLY A 774 -66.59 42.26 46.28
CA GLY A 774 -67.67 42.17 47.26
C GLY A 774 -67.82 40.78 47.85
#